data_AF-A0AA43HEC5-F1
#
_entry.id   AF-A0AA43HEC5-F1
#
_cell.length_a   1.000
_cell.length_b   1.000
_cell.length_c   1.000
_cell.angle_alpha   90.00
_cell.angle_beta   90.00
_cell.angle_gamma   90.00
#
_symmetry.space_group_name_H-M   'P 1'
#
loop_
_entity.id
_entity.type
_entity.pdbx_description
1 polymer ?
#
loop_
_entity_poly.entity_id
_entity_poly.type
_entity_poly.pdbx_seq_one_letter_code
_entity_poly.pdbx_strand_id
1 'polypeptide(L)'
;MARTKIDYGIDLGTTNSAISRIENGEAKIIKINGQDDTMPSCIAYNKKGVLVGKKAFAAYRSEQEARLSKDIAPNAFIEFKRTMGTDKKYFSSNFERNFSSEELSAEVLKTLKSFVTDEAVNAIVITVPAAFKNNQIDATRRAAILAGFEHAEVLQEPVAAAMAYGVDSKKKDGFWLVFDFGGGTFDAALLKVEDGIMKVADTEGDNYLGGKNLDLAVVDEILIPHIQKNFSIENILEDDDTKAKYKDALKPYAEELKNELSFRNSYDLYKEDRCGIDDDGEEIEIDLTVTQEELEKVLSPVFQKAIDISKKLLKRNNLRGSSLDSLILVGGPTFSPIVRKMLEQQITKPDTSIDPMTVVSKGAALYASTVEISEKIKEQTRDKSKLQIEIGHEASTVELEEFVTLKILIDKTEGAIPEKVFAEITRNDKAWSSGKVEINKIGEVIETQLVEGKTNGFEVTLYDDKGNILESEPKEFTVIQGSKIGSATLPYSYGIEIKSKGNSRIVFSEVSGLEKNKSLPSVGTKNGLKTQKQIRPGMESDFIKIPLYQGEHGADGTRAIYNEHVYDIIISGADLPALLPENSDVDLTINIDNSQRVSIQAYFPYLDHTAEIEVPTDTVQSVETNWLANEIRKAKGSIEELKEDGSQGERIQKIEAEIKELEKRFENSRNDVDGKQEVLANLRKTLKAIDELSETTEWPKLEEELKEEFYRLEKANKDLGNDRSTQIVNQLRNQLEEILKSQDIKLGKVLAEEIHTVFFQLTMVYQLIGFIRHHNQNFSFYHWIDSHRARQLLNEGLQQIGENPNVEDLRPIVIGLINLLPNDERPSGDDSVLVG
;
A
#
# COMPACT_ATOMS: atom_id res chain seq x y z
N MET A 1 20.99 -31.62 -15.33
CA MET A 1 19.85 -31.52 -16.26
C MET A 1 19.58 -30.06 -16.48
N ALA A 2 19.44 -29.63 -17.72
CA ALA A 2 19.04 -28.27 -18.05
C ALA A 2 17.60 -28.09 -17.58
N ARG A 3 17.46 -27.15 -16.66
CA ARG A 3 16.18 -26.80 -16.06
C ARG A 3 15.41 -25.95 -17.04
N THR A 4 14.11 -26.12 -17.09
CA THR A 4 13.22 -25.28 -17.92
C THR A 4 12.42 -24.30 -17.08
N LYS A 5 12.33 -24.53 -15.77
CA LYS A 5 11.57 -23.74 -14.80
C LYS A 5 12.44 -23.33 -13.61
N ILE A 6 11.92 -22.43 -12.79
CA ILE A 6 12.56 -22.03 -11.54
C ILE A 6 12.31 -23.13 -10.48
N ASP A 7 13.31 -23.48 -9.68
CA ASP A 7 13.14 -24.55 -8.67
C ASP A 7 13.13 -24.05 -7.23
N TYR A 8 13.47 -22.79 -7.02
CA TYR A 8 13.79 -22.23 -5.71
C TYR A 8 12.79 -21.15 -5.32
N GLY A 9 12.22 -21.31 -4.12
CA GLY A 9 11.38 -20.32 -3.47
C GLY A 9 12.04 -19.78 -2.20
N ILE A 10 12.24 -18.47 -2.13
CA ILE A 10 12.81 -17.79 -0.97
C ILE A 10 11.72 -16.97 -0.28
N ASP A 11 11.52 -17.25 1.00
CA ASP A 11 10.87 -16.33 1.91
C ASP A 11 11.92 -15.38 2.50
N LEU A 12 11.91 -14.12 2.07
CA LEU A 12 12.77 -13.08 2.63
C LEU A 12 11.98 -12.34 3.70
N GLY A 13 11.88 -12.85 4.93
CA GLY A 13 11.09 -12.20 5.98
C GLY A 13 11.82 -11.10 6.74
N THR A 14 11.06 -10.25 7.46
CA THR A 14 11.60 -9.15 8.27
C THR A 14 12.53 -9.64 9.39
N THR A 15 12.21 -10.78 9.99
CA THR A 15 12.94 -11.35 11.15
C THR A 15 13.64 -12.65 10.80
N ASN A 16 13.01 -13.51 9.99
CA ASN A 16 13.58 -14.79 9.56
C ASN A 16 13.36 -14.95 8.05
N SER A 17 14.28 -15.66 7.40
CA SER A 17 14.20 -16.01 5.99
C SER A 17 14.42 -17.50 5.81
N ALA A 18 13.85 -18.05 4.73
CA ALA A 18 13.87 -19.48 4.42
C ALA A 18 14.03 -19.69 2.91
N ILE A 19 14.64 -20.81 2.54
CA ILE A 19 14.76 -21.23 1.14
C ILE A 19 14.28 -22.68 1.00
N SER A 20 13.41 -22.91 0.02
CA SER A 20 12.88 -24.22 -0.34
C SER A 20 13.18 -24.50 -1.80
N ARG A 21 13.27 -25.78 -2.13
CA ARG A 21 13.44 -26.25 -3.49
C ARG A 21 12.44 -27.33 -3.84
N ILE A 22 12.12 -27.45 -5.12
CA ILE A 22 11.30 -28.53 -5.64
C ILE A 22 12.16 -29.78 -5.83
N GLU A 23 11.76 -30.87 -5.18
CA GLU A 23 12.36 -32.19 -5.33
C GLU A 23 11.25 -33.21 -5.61
N ASN A 24 11.32 -33.90 -6.75
CA ASN A 24 10.34 -34.92 -7.13
C ASN A 24 8.88 -34.42 -7.09
N GLY A 25 8.66 -33.13 -7.39
CA GLY A 25 7.35 -32.49 -7.36
C GLY A 25 6.89 -32.00 -5.99
N GLU A 26 7.67 -32.20 -4.92
CA GLU A 26 7.36 -31.71 -3.58
C GLU A 26 8.27 -30.54 -3.21
N ALA A 27 7.71 -29.52 -2.55
CA ALA A 27 8.50 -28.41 -2.01
C ALA A 27 9.16 -28.82 -0.68
N LYS A 28 10.50 -28.86 -0.69
CA LYS A 28 11.31 -29.19 0.49
C LYS A 28 12.11 -28.01 0.97
N ILE A 29 12.09 -27.82 2.28
CA ILE A 29 12.90 -26.82 2.96
C ILE A 29 14.37 -27.21 2.93
N ILE A 30 15.25 -26.24 2.65
CA ILE A 30 16.70 -26.44 2.68
C ILE A 30 17.19 -26.12 4.09
N LYS A 31 17.78 -27.12 4.74
CA LYS A 31 18.27 -27.01 6.12
C LYS A 31 19.50 -26.11 6.21
N ILE A 32 19.39 -25.04 6.98
CA ILE A 32 20.48 -24.11 7.29
C ILE A 32 21.45 -24.78 8.28
N ASN A 33 22.72 -24.87 7.90
CA ASN A 33 23.75 -25.62 8.64
C ASN A 33 23.34 -27.06 9.01
N GLY A 34 22.43 -27.68 8.25
CA GLY A 34 21.93 -29.03 8.48
C GLY A 34 20.93 -29.20 9.63
N GLN A 35 20.46 -28.11 10.25
CA GLN A 35 19.58 -28.19 11.43
C GLN A 35 18.33 -27.32 11.30
N ASP A 36 18.51 -26.03 11.00
CA ASP A 36 17.44 -25.04 11.10
C ASP A 36 16.63 -24.93 9.80
N ASP A 37 15.32 -24.72 9.93
CA ASP A 37 14.44 -24.46 8.80
C ASP A 37 14.44 -23.00 8.35
N THR A 38 14.81 -22.08 9.26
CA THR A 38 14.84 -20.64 8.98
C THR A 38 16.10 -19.99 9.55
N MET A 39 16.53 -18.89 8.93
CA MET A 39 17.70 -18.12 9.33
C MET A 39 17.27 -16.70 9.73
N PRO A 40 17.77 -16.14 10.86
CA PRO A 40 17.50 -14.74 11.19
C PRO A 40 17.94 -13.78 10.08
N SER A 41 17.09 -12.83 9.73
CA SER A 41 17.36 -11.72 8.82
C SER A 41 18.20 -10.65 9.52
N CYS A 42 19.42 -11.03 9.92
CA CYS A 42 20.34 -10.19 10.67
C CYS A 42 21.73 -10.21 10.00
N ILE A 43 22.33 -9.03 9.90
CA ILE A 43 23.68 -8.82 9.35
C ILE A 43 24.53 -8.14 10.41
N ALA A 44 25.76 -8.61 10.63
CA ALA A 44 26.71 -7.92 11.50
C ALA A 44 28.09 -7.82 10.83
N TYR A 45 28.66 -6.62 10.84
CA TYR A 45 30.00 -6.38 10.30
C TYR A 45 31.00 -6.39 11.44
N ASN A 46 31.98 -7.28 11.37
CA ASN A 46 33.12 -7.28 12.28
C ASN A 46 34.40 -6.91 11.52
N LYS A 47 35.52 -6.73 12.22
CA LYS A 47 36.81 -6.37 11.59
C LYS A 47 37.35 -7.41 10.58
N LYS A 48 36.81 -8.63 10.57
CA LYS A 48 37.23 -9.74 9.69
C LYS A 48 36.29 -9.96 8.50
N GLY A 49 35.07 -9.44 8.53
CA GLY A 49 34.07 -9.67 7.48
C GLY A 49 32.63 -9.56 7.96
N VAL A 50 31.73 -10.09 7.13
CA VAL A 50 30.29 -10.08 7.35
C VAL A 50 29.86 -11.37 8.07
N LEU A 51 29.06 -11.23 9.12
CA LEU A 51 28.31 -12.30 9.77
C LEU A 51 26.86 -12.18 9.34
N VAL A 52 26.19 -13.32 9.14
CA VAL A 52 24.79 -13.40 8.73
C VAL A 52 24.07 -14.44 9.61
N GLY A 53 22.76 -14.27 9.82
CA GLY A 53 21.93 -15.24 10.52
C GLY A 53 22.19 -15.27 12.02
N LYS A 54 22.14 -16.46 12.63
CA LYS A 54 22.30 -16.64 14.09
C LYS A 54 23.57 -16.01 14.66
N LYS A 55 24.68 -16.04 13.91
CA LYS A 55 25.96 -15.43 14.34
C LYS A 55 25.86 -13.91 14.38
N ALA A 56 25.20 -13.30 13.39
CA ALA A 56 24.95 -11.86 13.39
C ALA A 56 23.98 -11.47 14.51
N PHE A 57 22.94 -12.28 14.74
CA PHE A 57 21.96 -12.01 15.78
C PHE A 57 22.53 -12.12 17.19
N ALA A 58 23.44 -13.08 17.43
CA ALA A 58 24.21 -13.13 18.68
C ALA A 58 25.08 -11.88 18.88
N ALA A 59 25.71 -11.39 17.82
CA ALA A 59 26.48 -10.14 17.87
C ALA A 59 25.56 -8.92 18.13
N TYR A 60 24.38 -8.88 17.50
CA TYR A 60 23.37 -7.86 17.74
C TYR A 60 22.94 -7.81 19.22
N ARG A 61 22.62 -8.96 19.82
CA ARG A 61 22.25 -9.05 21.25
C ARG A 61 23.36 -8.51 22.15
N SER A 62 24.59 -8.99 21.94
CA SER A 62 25.74 -8.51 22.71
C SER A 62 26.01 -7.01 22.53
N GLU A 63 25.72 -6.46 21.35
CA GLU A 63 25.83 -5.04 21.07
C GLU A 63 24.75 -4.24 21.81
N GLN A 64 23.48 -4.67 21.81
CA GLN A 64 22.42 -4.00 22.57
C GLN A 64 22.71 -3.99 24.08
N GLU A 65 23.16 -5.12 24.63
CA GLU A 65 23.60 -5.21 26.03
C GLU A 65 24.73 -4.22 26.35
N ALA A 66 25.74 -4.15 25.48
CA ALA A 66 26.87 -3.24 25.68
C ALA A 66 26.49 -1.75 25.55
N ARG A 67 25.45 -1.42 24.76
CA ARG A 67 24.93 -0.06 24.60
C ARG A 67 24.26 0.49 25.86
N LEU A 68 23.94 -0.36 26.84
CA LEU A 68 23.43 0.08 28.14
C LEU A 68 24.49 0.79 28.99
N SER A 69 25.77 0.45 28.82
CA SER A 69 26.87 0.98 29.64
C SER A 69 27.93 1.74 28.82
N LYS A 70 27.92 1.62 27.49
CA LYS A 70 28.92 2.20 26.61
C LYS A 70 28.25 2.83 25.39
N ASP A 71 28.74 4.00 24.99
CA ASP A 71 28.35 4.59 23.71
C ASP A 71 29.11 3.90 22.58
N ILE A 72 28.54 2.82 22.06
CA ILE A 72 29.09 2.05 20.94
C ILE A 72 28.24 2.25 19.68
N ALA A 73 28.93 2.50 18.56
CA ALA A 73 28.30 2.61 17.25
C ALA A 73 27.82 1.23 16.78
N PRO A 74 26.61 1.14 16.19
CA PRO A 74 26.05 -0.14 15.79
C PRO A 74 26.80 -0.74 14.60
N ASN A 75 26.99 -2.05 14.64
CA ASN A 75 27.54 -2.83 13.54
C ASN A 75 26.69 -4.05 13.20
N ALA A 76 25.64 -4.32 13.96
CA ALA A 76 24.65 -5.34 13.68
C ALA A 76 23.30 -4.70 13.33
N PHE A 77 22.69 -5.16 12.25
CA PHE A 77 21.49 -4.60 11.66
C PHE A 77 20.42 -5.67 11.49
N ILE A 78 19.18 -5.29 11.79
CA ILE A 78 17.96 -6.10 11.69
C ILE A 78 16.86 -5.27 11.04
N GLU A 79 15.74 -5.90 10.69
CA GLU A 79 14.51 -5.24 10.23
C GLU A 79 14.63 -4.37 8.97
N PHE A 80 15.75 -4.47 8.24
CA PHE A 80 15.99 -3.68 7.03
C PHE A 80 15.02 -3.97 5.88
N LYS A 81 14.22 -5.04 5.95
CA LYS A 81 13.10 -5.27 5.03
C LYS A 81 12.05 -4.14 5.10
N ARG A 82 11.84 -3.52 6.26
CA ARG A 82 10.86 -2.43 6.46
C ARG A 82 11.21 -1.16 5.70
N THR A 83 12.50 -0.93 5.52
CA THR A 83 13.06 0.24 4.82
C THR A 83 13.51 -0.08 3.39
N MET A 84 12.99 -1.17 2.80
CA MET A 84 13.22 -1.45 1.38
C MET A 84 12.61 -0.34 0.51
N GLY A 85 13.34 0.12 -0.51
CA GLY A 85 12.87 1.18 -1.40
C GLY A 85 12.85 2.58 -0.76
N THR A 86 13.53 2.78 0.36
CA THR A 86 13.69 4.08 1.03
C THR A 86 15.14 4.56 1.01
N ASP A 87 15.37 5.79 1.44
CA ASP A 87 16.70 6.41 1.52
C ASP A 87 17.49 6.02 2.79
N LYS A 88 16.96 5.12 3.63
CA LYS A 88 17.62 4.67 4.87
C LYS A 88 19.02 4.12 4.56
N LYS A 89 19.98 4.58 5.35
CA LYS A 89 21.36 4.08 5.36
C LYS A 89 21.70 3.48 6.73
N TYR A 90 22.47 2.40 6.68
CA TYR A 90 23.00 1.68 7.83
C TYR A 90 24.52 1.87 7.86
N PHE A 91 25.00 2.73 8.76
CA PHE A 91 26.43 2.99 8.90
C PHE A 91 27.09 1.90 9.75
N SER A 92 28.11 1.23 9.22
CA SER A 92 28.98 0.34 10.01
C SER A 92 30.30 1.03 10.31
N SER A 93 30.64 1.15 11.60
CA SER A 93 31.93 1.70 12.02
C SER A 93 33.10 0.77 11.75
N ASN A 94 32.88 -0.55 11.66
CA ASN A 94 33.94 -1.51 11.31
C ASN A 94 34.34 -1.46 9.83
N PHE A 95 33.43 -1.03 8.94
CA PHE A 95 33.67 -0.91 7.49
C PHE A 95 33.75 0.55 7.02
N GLU A 96 33.51 1.51 7.92
CA GLU A 96 33.51 2.95 7.67
C GLU A 96 32.66 3.37 6.46
N ARG A 97 31.51 2.69 6.26
CA ARG A 97 30.60 2.98 5.14
C ARG A 97 29.13 2.77 5.48
N ASN A 98 28.28 3.39 4.65
CA ASN A 98 26.84 3.22 4.65
C ASN A 98 26.43 2.06 3.74
N PHE A 99 25.47 1.28 4.21
CA PHE A 99 24.80 0.22 3.47
C PHE A 99 23.32 0.56 3.26
N SER A 100 22.77 0.17 2.12
CA SER A 100 21.33 0.19 1.83
C SER A 100 20.60 -1.04 2.36
N SER A 101 19.29 -0.95 2.49
CA SER A 101 18.41 -2.09 2.81
C SER A 101 18.57 -3.24 1.81
N GLU A 102 18.74 -2.91 0.53
CA GLU A 102 18.97 -3.88 -0.55
C GLU A 102 20.30 -4.61 -0.42
N GLU A 103 21.39 -3.90 -0.04
CA GLU A 103 22.70 -4.54 0.20
C GLU A 103 22.66 -5.48 1.40
N LEU A 104 22.01 -5.10 2.50
CA LEU A 104 21.86 -5.97 3.67
C LEU A 104 21.00 -7.20 3.34
N SER A 105 19.90 -7.00 2.60
CA SER A 105 19.06 -8.11 2.12
C SER A 105 19.81 -9.03 1.16
N ALA A 106 20.67 -8.47 0.30
CA ALA A 106 21.52 -9.26 -0.59
C ALA A 106 22.47 -10.19 0.17
N GLU A 107 23.02 -9.78 1.33
CA GLU A 107 23.87 -10.65 2.16
C GLU A 107 23.09 -11.82 2.78
N VAL A 108 21.82 -11.61 3.18
CA VAL A 108 20.91 -12.70 3.59
C VAL A 108 20.70 -13.68 2.44
N LEU A 109 20.36 -13.16 1.27
CA LEU A 109 20.10 -13.95 0.06
C LEU A 109 21.33 -14.73 -0.42
N LYS A 110 22.52 -14.13 -0.43
CA LYS A 110 23.79 -14.82 -0.71
C LYS A 110 24.03 -15.98 0.25
N THR A 111 23.74 -15.76 1.53
CA THR A 111 23.93 -16.79 2.56
C THR A 111 22.94 -17.94 2.37
N LEU A 112 21.66 -17.65 2.09
CA LEU A 112 20.68 -18.69 1.74
C LEU A 112 21.10 -19.48 0.50
N LYS A 113 21.53 -18.79 -0.56
CA LYS A 113 22.07 -19.40 -1.78
C LYS A 113 23.25 -20.33 -1.48
N SER A 114 24.12 -19.97 -0.53
CA SER A 114 25.31 -20.76 -0.18
C SER A 114 25.00 -22.11 0.49
N PHE A 115 23.80 -22.29 1.05
CA PHE A 115 23.38 -23.58 1.62
C PHE A 115 22.96 -24.59 0.54
N VAL A 116 22.76 -24.13 -0.70
CA VAL A 116 22.61 -24.99 -1.86
C VAL A 116 24.00 -25.31 -2.40
N THR A 117 24.47 -26.53 -2.16
CA THR A 117 25.87 -26.92 -2.43
C THR A 117 26.01 -27.87 -3.61
N ASP A 118 24.92 -28.46 -4.08
CA ASP A 118 24.88 -29.43 -5.17
C ASP A 118 24.79 -28.80 -6.56
N GLU A 119 24.46 -27.50 -6.65
CA GLU A 119 24.40 -26.78 -7.93
C GLU A 119 24.41 -25.25 -7.80
N ALA A 120 24.48 -24.57 -8.96
CA ALA A 120 24.36 -23.11 -9.04
C ALA A 120 22.90 -22.67 -9.11
N VAL A 121 22.50 -21.75 -8.22
CA VAL A 121 21.16 -21.15 -8.20
C VAL A 121 21.16 -19.82 -8.94
N ASN A 122 20.61 -19.78 -10.16
CA ASN A 122 20.60 -18.57 -11.01
C ASN A 122 19.24 -17.86 -11.06
N ALA A 123 18.14 -18.58 -10.89
CA ALA A 123 16.79 -18.03 -10.90
C ALA A 123 16.05 -18.44 -9.62
N ILE A 124 15.25 -17.53 -9.08
CA ILE A 124 14.45 -17.74 -7.87
C ILE A 124 13.06 -17.09 -7.99
N VAL A 125 12.13 -17.60 -7.21
CA VAL A 125 10.96 -16.84 -6.75
C VAL A 125 11.27 -16.29 -5.37
N ILE A 126 11.05 -15.01 -5.14
CA ILE A 126 11.24 -14.33 -3.86
C ILE A 126 9.91 -13.73 -3.37
N THR A 127 9.59 -13.87 -2.09
CA THR A 127 8.32 -13.40 -1.56
C THR A 127 8.36 -11.96 -1.05
N VAL A 128 7.22 -11.29 -1.13
CA VAL A 128 6.97 -9.96 -0.55
C VAL A 128 5.61 -9.90 0.16
N PRO A 129 5.45 -9.04 1.17
CA PRO A 129 4.14 -8.79 1.79
C PRO A 129 3.10 -8.35 0.76
N ALA A 130 1.82 -8.65 1.00
CA ALA A 130 0.77 -8.26 0.06
C ALA A 130 0.61 -6.74 -0.07
N ALA A 131 0.90 -6.01 1.01
CA ALA A 131 0.86 -4.56 1.09
C ALA A 131 2.15 -3.86 0.63
N PHE A 132 3.11 -4.57 0.04
CA PHE A 132 4.30 -3.93 -0.51
C PHE A 132 3.97 -3.05 -1.71
N LYS A 133 4.54 -1.85 -1.71
CA LYS A 133 4.44 -0.86 -2.79
C LYS A 133 5.43 -1.18 -3.92
N ASN A 134 5.23 -0.57 -5.08
CA ASN A 134 6.06 -0.80 -6.27
C ASN A 134 7.56 -0.59 -6.00
N ASN A 135 7.94 0.51 -5.33
CA ASN A 135 9.35 0.80 -5.00
C ASN A 135 9.97 -0.28 -4.08
N GLN A 136 9.19 -0.87 -3.17
CA GLN A 136 9.64 -1.93 -2.27
C GLN A 136 9.79 -3.28 -2.99
N ILE A 137 8.88 -3.57 -3.93
CA ILE A 137 8.95 -4.73 -4.81
C ILE A 137 10.21 -4.65 -5.67
N ASP A 138 10.47 -3.52 -6.31
CA ASP A 138 11.66 -3.33 -7.13
C ASP A 138 12.95 -3.33 -6.31
N ALA A 139 12.93 -2.78 -5.08
CA ALA A 139 14.04 -2.92 -4.14
C ALA A 139 14.36 -4.38 -3.83
N THR A 140 13.32 -5.21 -3.63
CA THR A 140 13.48 -6.65 -3.37
C THR A 140 14.11 -7.36 -4.56
N ARG A 141 13.68 -7.03 -5.79
CA ARG A 141 14.31 -7.53 -7.02
C ARG A 141 15.78 -7.11 -7.11
N ARG A 142 16.10 -5.85 -6.84
CA ARG A 142 17.49 -5.36 -6.81
C ARG A 142 18.34 -6.11 -5.79
N ALA A 143 17.83 -6.38 -4.59
CA ALA A 143 18.53 -7.17 -3.59
C ALA A 143 18.88 -8.58 -4.11
N ALA A 144 17.96 -9.23 -4.84
CA ALA A 144 18.23 -10.52 -5.47
C ALA A 144 19.32 -10.43 -6.56
N ILE A 145 19.29 -9.40 -7.41
CA ILE A 145 20.35 -9.18 -8.40
C ILE A 145 21.71 -8.93 -7.72
N LEU A 146 21.74 -8.11 -6.66
CA LEU A 146 22.94 -7.87 -5.84
C LEU A 146 23.46 -9.15 -5.15
N ALA A 147 22.58 -10.12 -4.89
CA ALA A 147 22.94 -11.42 -4.36
C ALA A 147 23.50 -12.39 -5.42
N GLY A 148 23.51 -11.97 -6.69
CA GLY A 148 24.03 -12.77 -7.81
C GLY A 148 23.00 -13.75 -8.38
N PHE A 149 21.70 -13.49 -8.24
CA PHE A 149 20.68 -14.13 -9.06
C PHE A 149 20.56 -13.38 -10.39
N GLU A 150 20.41 -14.10 -11.49
CA GLU A 150 20.21 -13.49 -12.81
C GLU A 150 18.73 -13.12 -13.06
N HIS A 151 17.83 -13.84 -12.40
CA HIS A 151 16.39 -13.64 -12.51
C HIS A 151 15.72 -13.86 -11.16
N ALA A 152 14.82 -12.95 -10.79
CA ALA A 152 14.05 -13.01 -9.56
C ALA A 152 12.60 -12.64 -9.88
N GLU A 153 11.73 -13.64 -9.80
CA GLU A 153 10.29 -13.45 -9.90
C GLU A 153 9.73 -13.16 -8.50
N VAL A 154 8.76 -12.25 -8.39
CA VAL A 154 8.22 -11.84 -7.09
C VAL A 154 6.84 -12.45 -6.88
N LEU A 155 6.60 -13.01 -5.70
CA LEU A 155 5.32 -13.60 -5.31
C LEU A 155 4.83 -12.99 -3.99
N GLN A 156 3.53 -12.75 -3.87
CA GLN A 156 2.96 -12.30 -2.59
C GLN A 156 2.95 -13.44 -1.56
N GLU A 157 3.38 -13.16 -0.34
CA GLU A 157 3.42 -14.09 0.81
C GLU A 157 2.10 -14.86 1.02
N PRO A 158 0.92 -14.21 1.06
CA PRO A 158 -0.34 -14.96 1.24
C PRO A 158 -0.71 -15.84 0.05
N VAL A 159 -0.31 -15.49 -1.17
CA VAL A 159 -0.52 -16.33 -2.36
C VAL A 159 0.37 -17.56 -2.28
N ALA A 160 1.63 -17.38 -1.86
CA ALA A 160 2.54 -18.49 -1.61
C ALA A 160 1.95 -19.43 -0.54
N ALA A 161 1.48 -18.88 0.58
CA ALA A 161 0.91 -19.68 1.66
C ALA A 161 -0.34 -20.46 1.22
N ALA A 162 -1.24 -19.82 0.47
CA ALA A 162 -2.40 -20.47 -0.10
C ALA A 162 -2.03 -21.57 -1.10
N MET A 163 -0.99 -21.38 -1.91
CA MET A 163 -0.51 -22.41 -2.83
C MET A 163 0.02 -23.64 -2.10
N ALA A 164 0.80 -23.46 -1.03
CA ALA A 164 1.26 -24.57 -0.21
C ALA A 164 0.09 -25.32 0.46
N TYR A 165 -0.97 -24.61 0.84
CA TYR A 165 -2.17 -25.21 1.41
C TYR A 165 -3.06 -25.92 0.38
N GLY A 166 -3.22 -25.33 -0.80
CA GLY A 166 -4.20 -25.75 -1.81
C GLY A 166 -3.90 -27.09 -2.49
N VAL A 167 -2.62 -27.47 -2.57
CA VAL A 167 -2.20 -28.76 -3.17
C VAL A 167 -2.84 -29.94 -2.45
N ASP A 168 -2.71 -30.00 -1.12
CA ASP A 168 -3.22 -31.11 -0.30
C ASP A 168 -4.68 -30.91 0.16
N SER A 169 -5.23 -29.71 -0.03
CA SER A 169 -6.59 -29.39 0.42
C SER A 169 -7.65 -30.18 -0.36
N LYS A 170 -8.55 -30.83 0.38
CA LYS A 170 -9.77 -31.46 -0.17
C LYS A 170 -10.88 -30.47 -0.50
N LYS A 171 -10.78 -29.25 0.04
CA LYS A 171 -11.75 -28.19 -0.24
C LYS A 171 -11.27 -27.47 -1.49
N LYS A 172 -12.01 -27.59 -2.59
CA LYS A 172 -11.67 -26.96 -3.87
C LYS A 172 -12.53 -25.74 -4.19
N ASP A 173 -13.47 -25.41 -3.30
CA ASP A 173 -14.32 -24.23 -3.39
C ASP A 173 -14.38 -23.48 -2.06
N GLY A 174 -14.71 -22.19 -2.14
CA GLY A 174 -15.06 -21.36 -0.99
C GLY A 174 -14.10 -20.21 -0.75
N PHE A 175 -14.10 -19.69 0.47
CA PHE A 175 -13.26 -18.57 0.86
C PHE A 175 -12.23 -18.99 1.90
N TRP A 176 -10.96 -18.67 1.66
CA TRP A 176 -9.88 -18.87 2.62
C TRP A 176 -9.38 -17.53 3.11
N LEU A 177 -9.08 -17.44 4.40
CA LEU A 177 -8.42 -16.29 4.98
C LEU A 177 -7.00 -16.68 5.35
N VAL A 178 -6.00 -16.01 4.77
CA VAL A 178 -4.62 -16.09 5.26
C VAL A 178 -4.43 -15.01 6.31
N PHE A 179 -4.03 -15.43 7.50
CA PHE A 179 -3.69 -14.58 8.63
C PHE A 179 -2.17 -14.63 8.83
N ASP A 180 -1.48 -13.64 8.27
CA ASP A 180 -0.02 -13.53 8.31
C ASP A 180 0.40 -12.55 9.40
N PHE A 181 0.88 -13.09 10.52
CA PHE A 181 1.39 -12.30 11.63
C PHE A 181 2.89 -12.52 11.74
N GLY A 182 3.64 -11.74 10.96
CA GLY A 182 5.10 -11.77 10.92
C GLY A 182 5.76 -11.09 12.11
N GLY A 183 7.10 -10.97 12.05
CA GLY A 183 7.87 -10.33 13.12
C GLY A 183 7.71 -8.81 13.20
N GLY A 184 7.30 -8.15 12.11
CA GLY A 184 7.14 -6.69 12.07
C GLY A 184 5.92 -6.17 11.32
N THR A 185 5.18 -7.03 10.64
CA THR A 185 4.01 -6.68 9.82
C THR A 185 2.90 -7.71 10.02
N PHE A 186 1.66 -7.27 9.80
CA PHE A 186 0.48 -8.11 9.82
C PHE A 186 -0.27 -7.92 8.51
N ASP A 187 -0.54 -9.01 7.80
CA ASP A 187 -1.34 -9.02 6.59
C ASP A 187 -2.49 -10.03 6.71
N ALA A 188 -3.66 -9.64 6.21
CA ALA A 188 -4.81 -10.50 6.04
C ALA A 188 -5.18 -10.52 4.55
N ALA A 189 -5.25 -11.71 3.97
CA ALA A 189 -5.65 -11.89 2.58
C ALA A 189 -6.83 -12.85 2.48
N LEU A 190 -7.90 -12.37 1.84
CA LEU A 190 -9.07 -13.17 1.52
C LEU A 190 -8.87 -13.75 0.12
N LEU A 191 -8.81 -15.08 0.02
CA LEU A 191 -8.78 -15.79 -1.25
C LEU A 191 -10.15 -16.38 -1.56
N LYS A 192 -10.54 -16.30 -2.82
CA LYS A 192 -11.66 -17.03 -3.39
C LYS A 192 -11.10 -18.22 -4.15
N VAL A 193 -11.57 -19.41 -3.83
CA VAL A 193 -11.21 -20.66 -4.53
C VAL A 193 -12.45 -21.15 -5.26
N GLU A 194 -12.32 -21.40 -6.56
CA GLU A 194 -13.37 -21.96 -7.41
C GLU A 194 -12.76 -23.08 -8.25
N ASP A 195 -13.26 -24.30 -8.10
CA ASP A 195 -12.76 -25.50 -8.76
C ASP A 195 -11.23 -25.70 -8.61
N GLY A 196 -10.65 -25.30 -7.47
CA GLY A 196 -9.21 -25.36 -7.20
C GLY A 196 -8.38 -24.21 -7.79
N ILE A 197 -9.01 -23.24 -8.47
CA ILE A 197 -8.39 -22.00 -8.92
C ILE A 197 -8.46 -20.96 -7.80
N MET A 198 -7.30 -20.53 -7.31
CA MET A 198 -7.20 -19.55 -6.23
C MET A 198 -6.98 -18.14 -6.79
N LYS A 199 -7.80 -17.18 -6.34
CA LYS A 199 -7.64 -15.78 -6.66
C LYS A 199 -7.71 -14.93 -5.38
N VAL A 200 -6.84 -13.93 -5.27
CA VAL A 200 -6.94 -12.93 -4.20
C VAL A 200 -8.20 -12.09 -4.44
N ALA A 201 -9.13 -12.14 -3.49
CA ALA A 201 -10.37 -11.39 -3.54
C ALA A 201 -10.19 -9.99 -2.94
N ASP A 202 -9.50 -9.90 -1.80
CA ASP A 202 -9.21 -8.63 -1.13
C ASP A 202 -8.10 -8.81 -0.09
N THR A 203 -7.46 -7.71 0.30
CA THR A 203 -6.36 -7.67 1.29
C THR A 203 -6.51 -6.49 2.25
N GLU A 204 -5.96 -6.64 3.45
CA GLU A 204 -5.84 -5.58 4.46
C GLU A 204 -4.64 -5.88 5.37
N GLY A 205 -4.02 -4.86 5.97
CA GLY A 205 -2.85 -5.11 6.82
C GLY A 205 -2.39 -3.90 7.65
N ASP A 206 -1.32 -4.10 8.41
CA ASP A 206 -0.61 -3.05 9.13
C ASP A 206 0.90 -3.33 9.13
N ASN A 207 1.66 -2.47 8.45
CA ASN A 207 3.12 -2.54 8.32
C ASN A 207 3.88 -2.28 9.66
N TYR A 208 3.18 -1.93 10.73
CA TYR A 208 3.74 -1.59 12.04
C TYR A 208 3.14 -2.44 13.18
N LEU A 209 2.50 -3.56 12.83
CA LEU A 209 1.94 -4.53 13.76
C LEU A 209 2.57 -5.91 13.53
N GLY A 210 3.28 -6.46 14.49
CA GLY A 210 3.89 -7.78 14.38
C GLY A 210 4.51 -8.27 15.69
N GLY A 211 5.35 -9.31 15.59
CA GLY A 211 6.03 -9.93 16.73
C GLY A 211 6.75 -8.95 17.66
N LYS A 212 7.39 -7.92 17.11
CA LYS A 212 8.08 -6.89 17.92
C LYS A 212 7.16 -6.08 18.82
N ASN A 213 5.89 -5.91 18.43
CA ASN A 213 4.90 -5.22 19.26
C ASN A 213 4.47 -6.11 20.44
N LEU A 214 4.46 -7.44 20.24
CA LEU A 214 4.28 -8.40 21.33
C LEU A 214 5.46 -8.34 22.30
N ASP A 215 6.69 -8.33 21.76
CA ASP A 215 7.91 -8.25 22.58
C ASP A 215 7.94 -6.94 23.38
N LEU A 216 7.61 -5.81 22.75
CA LEU A 216 7.52 -4.52 23.44
C LEU A 216 6.43 -4.51 24.53
N ALA A 217 5.27 -5.14 24.28
CA ALA A 217 4.23 -5.25 25.30
C ALA A 217 4.70 -6.06 26.52
N VAL A 218 5.45 -7.14 26.30
CA VAL A 218 6.07 -7.93 27.39
C VAL A 218 7.13 -7.11 28.13
N VAL A 219 7.95 -6.32 27.43
CA VAL A 219 8.89 -5.41 28.08
C VAL A 219 8.14 -4.41 28.97
N ASP A 220 7.11 -3.76 28.44
CA ASP A 220 6.42 -2.66 29.09
C ASP A 220 5.53 -3.11 30.26
N GLU A 221 4.88 -4.26 30.13
CA GLU A 221 3.87 -4.72 31.09
C GLU A 221 4.36 -5.81 32.06
N ILE A 222 5.51 -6.46 31.77
CA ILE A 222 6.06 -7.53 32.61
C ILE A 222 7.48 -7.20 33.08
N LEU A 223 8.42 -6.98 32.17
CA LEU A 223 9.84 -6.86 32.54
C LEU A 223 10.13 -5.55 33.27
N ILE A 224 9.69 -4.40 32.76
CA ILE A 224 9.89 -3.11 33.41
C ILE A 224 9.24 -3.08 34.80
N PRO A 225 7.94 -3.45 34.98
CA PRO A 225 7.33 -3.48 36.31
C PRO A 225 8.04 -4.42 37.29
N HIS A 226 8.56 -5.55 36.83
CA HIS A 226 9.37 -6.44 37.67
C HIS A 226 10.68 -5.76 38.09
N ILE A 227 11.39 -5.13 37.16
CA ILE A 227 12.67 -4.46 37.44
C ILE A 227 12.44 -3.27 38.38
N GLN A 228 11.46 -2.39 38.13
CA GLN A 228 11.11 -1.27 39.01
C GLN A 228 10.75 -1.67 40.44
N LYS A 229 10.24 -2.89 40.63
CA LYS A 229 9.90 -3.41 41.95
C LYS A 229 11.14 -3.82 42.76
N ASN A 230 12.21 -4.21 42.08
CA ASN A 230 13.41 -4.78 42.69
C ASN A 230 14.64 -3.85 42.62
N PHE A 231 14.67 -2.89 41.70
CA PHE A 231 15.79 -1.99 41.41
C PHE A 231 15.31 -0.55 41.20
N SER A 232 16.18 0.42 41.50
CA SER A 232 15.91 1.86 41.31
C SER A 232 16.22 2.27 39.87
N ILE A 233 15.21 2.47 39.02
CA ILE A 233 15.40 2.79 37.58
C ILE A 233 14.66 4.07 37.15
N GLU A 234 14.33 4.95 38.09
CA GLU A 234 13.63 6.21 37.83
C GLU A 234 14.34 7.08 36.80
N ASN A 235 15.67 7.26 36.90
CA ASN A 235 16.41 8.11 35.95
C ASN A 235 16.45 7.47 34.55
N ILE A 236 16.58 6.13 34.50
CA ILE A 236 16.53 5.37 33.23
C ILE A 236 15.18 5.60 32.53
N LEU A 237 14.10 5.71 33.29
CA LEU A 237 12.74 5.85 32.76
C LEU A 237 12.30 7.30 32.54
N GLU A 238 12.99 8.28 33.14
CA GLU A 238 12.74 9.72 32.99
C GLU A 238 13.25 10.25 31.65
N ASP A 239 14.46 9.85 31.24
CA ASP A 239 15.05 10.22 29.95
C ASP A 239 14.53 9.33 28.82
N ASP A 240 13.81 9.92 27.84
CA ASP A 240 13.16 9.16 26.76
C ASP A 240 14.17 8.37 25.90
N ASP A 241 15.38 8.90 25.67
CA ASP A 241 16.44 8.24 24.89
C ASP A 241 17.03 7.03 25.62
N THR A 242 17.35 7.20 26.90
CA THR A 242 17.89 6.14 27.77
C THR A 242 16.85 5.05 27.98
N LYS A 243 15.59 5.42 28.22
CA LYS A 243 14.46 4.50 28.30
C LYS A 243 14.27 3.68 27.03
N ALA A 244 14.36 4.31 25.86
CA ALA A 244 14.23 3.61 24.59
C ALA A 244 15.34 2.57 24.40
N LYS A 245 16.60 2.95 24.66
CA LYS A 245 17.74 2.01 24.63
C LYS A 245 17.57 0.86 25.61
N TYR A 246 17.07 1.16 26.81
CA TYR A 246 16.82 0.16 27.83
C TYR A 246 15.77 -0.87 27.40
N LYS A 247 14.62 -0.39 26.89
CA LYS A 247 13.59 -1.24 26.32
C LYS A 247 14.11 -2.12 25.19
N ASP A 248 14.91 -1.56 24.29
CA ASP A 248 15.51 -2.31 23.17
C ASP A 248 16.43 -3.43 23.65
N ALA A 249 17.20 -3.22 24.72
CA ALA A 249 18.05 -4.25 25.32
C ALA A 249 17.25 -5.37 26.00
N LEU A 250 16.03 -5.09 26.49
CA LEU A 250 15.15 -6.10 27.11
C LEU A 250 14.34 -6.93 26.10
N LYS A 251 14.16 -6.43 24.86
CA LYS A 251 13.39 -7.14 23.82
C LYS A 251 13.79 -8.60 23.58
N PRO A 252 15.09 -8.97 23.54
CA PRO A 252 15.48 -10.38 23.37
C PRO A 252 14.97 -11.30 24.48
N TYR A 253 14.87 -10.80 25.71
CA TYR A 253 14.35 -11.57 26.85
C TYR A 253 12.83 -11.69 26.80
N ALA A 254 12.14 -10.63 26.35
CA ALA A 254 10.72 -10.67 26.07
C ALA A 254 10.37 -11.65 24.94
N GLU A 255 11.19 -11.68 23.87
CA GLU A 255 11.05 -12.65 22.78
C GLU A 255 11.25 -14.09 23.28
N GLU A 256 12.23 -14.33 24.16
CA GLU A 256 12.47 -15.62 24.82
C GLU A 256 11.23 -16.08 25.60
N LEU A 257 10.68 -15.22 26.46
CA LEU A 257 9.45 -15.49 27.21
C LEU A 257 8.27 -15.85 26.30
N LYS A 258 8.02 -15.02 25.29
CA LYS A 258 6.93 -15.21 24.31
C LYS A 258 7.05 -16.56 23.60
N ASN A 259 8.27 -16.92 23.16
CA ASN A 259 8.52 -18.14 22.42
C ASN A 259 8.38 -19.38 23.31
N GLU A 260 8.94 -19.37 24.53
CA GLU A 260 8.86 -20.51 25.46
C GLU A 260 7.43 -20.74 25.95
N LEU A 261 6.70 -19.67 26.30
CA LEU A 261 5.31 -19.74 26.75
C LEU A 261 4.31 -20.05 25.63
N SER A 262 4.75 -20.09 24.37
CA SER A 262 3.93 -20.64 23.28
C SER A 262 3.80 -22.16 23.36
N PHE A 263 4.69 -22.84 24.08
CA PHE A 263 4.71 -24.30 24.23
C PHE A 263 4.66 -24.79 25.69
N ARG A 264 4.77 -23.87 26.66
CA ARG A 264 4.77 -24.16 28.10
C ARG A 264 3.75 -23.28 28.83
N ASN A 265 3.27 -23.78 29.97
CA ASN A 265 2.34 -23.02 30.83
C ASN A 265 3.04 -21.99 31.71
N SER A 266 4.33 -22.20 32.02
CA SER A 266 5.18 -21.27 32.76
C SER A 266 6.63 -21.37 32.28
N TYR A 267 7.39 -20.31 32.46
CA TYR A 267 8.82 -20.24 32.16
C TYR A 267 9.53 -19.36 33.19
N ASP A 268 10.68 -19.83 33.67
CA ASP A 268 11.54 -19.10 34.60
C ASP A 268 12.61 -18.37 33.79
N LEU A 269 12.48 -17.04 33.68
CA LEU A 269 13.47 -16.20 33.03
C LEU A 269 14.49 -15.75 34.08
N TYR A 270 15.72 -16.22 33.92
CA TYR A 270 16.85 -15.90 34.79
C TYR A 270 18.01 -15.28 34.01
N LYS A 271 18.45 -14.07 34.39
CA LYS A 271 19.59 -13.32 33.81
C LYS A 271 20.34 -12.55 34.91
N GLU A 272 21.54 -13.01 35.27
CA GLU A 272 22.40 -12.39 36.30
C GLU A 272 23.28 -11.26 35.75
N ASP A 273 23.67 -11.33 34.48
CA ASP A 273 24.53 -10.35 33.83
C ASP A 273 23.81 -9.72 32.62
N ARG A 274 24.11 -8.45 32.31
CA ARG A 274 23.72 -7.73 31.08
C ARG A 274 22.33 -7.08 31.02
N CYS A 275 21.69 -6.82 32.17
CA CYS A 275 20.45 -6.02 32.20
C CYS A 275 20.68 -4.54 32.56
N GLY A 276 21.94 -4.09 32.61
CA GLY A 276 22.30 -2.73 32.95
C GLY A 276 22.66 -2.55 34.43
N ILE A 277 22.86 -1.29 34.82
CA ILE A 277 23.12 -0.87 36.20
C ILE A 277 21.98 0.06 36.58
N ASP A 278 21.48 -0.06 37.80
CA ASP A 278 20.42 0.78 38.32
C ASP A 278 20.95 2.16 38.80
N ASP A 279 20.06 3.00 39.30
CA ASP A 279 20.37 4.36 39.76
C ASP A 279 21.24 4.40 41.03
N ASP A 280 21.23 3.32 41.81
CA ASP A 280 22.03 3.16 43.03
C ASP A 280 23.41 2.52 42.76
N GLY A 281 23.66 2.09 41.52
CA GLY A 281 24.90 1.48 41.09
C GLY A 281 24.93 -0.05 41.24
N GLU A 282 23.80 -0.69 41.48
CA GLU A 282 23.65 -2.14 41.56
C GLU A 282 23.46 -2.75 40.16
N GLU A 283 24.03 -3.95 39.94
CA GLU A 283 23.80 -4.68 38.69
C GLU A 283 22.37 -5.21 38.67
N ILE A 284 21.64 -4.92 37.59
CA ILE A 284 20.26 -5.38 37.43
C ILE A 284 20.28 -6.84 37.02
N GLU A 285 19.57 -7.68 37.78
CA GLU A 285 19.27 -9.06 37.43
C GLU A 285 17.77 -9.24 37.15
N ILE A 286 17.44 -10.24 36.33
CA ILE A 286 16.06 -10.67 36.10
C ILE A 286 15.92 -12.07 36.66
N ASP A 287 15.08 -12.25 37.68
CA ASP A 287 14.65 -13.55 38.20
C ASP A 287 13.12 -13.54 38.32
N LEU A 288 12.46 -14.02 37.27
CA LEU A 288 11.01 -13.96 37.14
C LEU A 288 10.43 -15.23 36.52
N THR A 289 9.52 -15.86 37.24
CA THR A 289 8.59 -16.85 36.67
C THR A 289 7.40 -16.15 36.04
N VAL A 290 7.16 -16.39 34.75
CA VAL A 290 5.99 -15.88 34.03
C VAL A 290 5.11 -17.05 33.61
N THR A 291 3.80 -16.89 33.76
CA THR A 291 2.79 -17.85 33.32
C THR A 291 2.17 -17.45 31.98
N GLN A 292 1.62 -18.43 31.26
CA GLN A 292 0.89 -18.18 30.01
C GLN A 292 -0.35 -17.30 30.24
N GLU A 293 -0.99 -17.35 31.42
CA GLU A 293 -2.14 -16.51 31.76
C GLU A 293 -1.75 -15.03 31.91
N GLU A 294 -0.60 -14.75 32.53
CA GLU A 294 -0.06 -13.38 32.60
C GLU A 294 0.28 -12.87 31.21
N LEU A 295 0.89 -13.72 30.37
CA LEU A 295 1.18 -13.38 28.99
C LEU A 295 -0.11 -13.15 28.15
N GLU A 296 -1.19 -13.89 28.39
CA GLU A 296 -2.48 -13.70 27.72
C GLU A 296 -3.01 -12.28 27.91
N LYS A 297 -2.90 -11.70 29.11
CA LYS A 297 -3.36 -10.33 29.40
C LYS A 297 -2.58 -9.28 28.60
N VAL A 298 -1.29 -9.52 28.40
CA VAL A 298 -0.36 -8.59 27.74
C VAL A 298 -0.43 -8.69 26.21
N LEU A 299 -0.53 -9.91 25.67
CA LEU A 299 -0.53 -10.11 24.22
C LEU A 299 -1.90 -9.93 23.57
N SER A 300 -3.00 -10.16 24.31
CA SER A 300 -4.36 -10.07 23.77
C SER A 300 -4.66 -8.71 23.11
N PRO A 301 -4.32 -7.54 23.68
CA PRO A 301 -4.57 -6.25 23.04
C PRO A 301 -3.86 -6.09 21.70
N VAL A 302 -2.66 -6.66 21.55
CA VAL A 302 -1.89 -6.59 20.30
C VAL A 302 -2.50 -7.52 19.26
N PHE A 303 -2.81 -8.77 19.63
CA PHE A 303 -3.48 -9.71 18.73
C PHE A 303 -4.88 -9.24 18.33
N GLN A 304 -5.61 -8.56 19.23
CA GLN A 304 -6.94 -8.03 18.93
C GLN A 304 -6.90 -7.03 17.77
N LYS A 305 -5.84 -6.21 17.64
CA LYS A 305 -5.69 -5.30 16.49
C LYS A 305 -5.68 -6.07 15.16
N ALA A 306 -4.95 -7.17 15.07
CA ALA A 306 -4.88 -8.01 13.87
C ALA A 306 -6.22 -8.73 13.59
N ILE A 307 -6.90 -9.20 14.64
CA ILE A 307 -8.23 -9.80 14.52
C ILE A 307 -9.27 -8.78 14.05
N ASP A 308 -9.22 -7.55 14.55
CA ASP A 308 -10.12 -6.46 14.15
C ASP A 308 -9.89 -6.08 12.68
N ILE A 309 -8.64 -6.04 12.23
CA ILE A 309 -8.29 -5.84 10.81
C ILE A 309 -8.92 -6.96 9.95
N SER A 310 -8.75 -8.22 10.36
CA SER A 310 -9.33 -9.37 9.67
C SER A 310 -10.85 -9.31 9.61
N LYS A 311 -11.50 -8.91 10.72
CA LYS A 311 -12.96 -8.71 10.77
C LYS A 311 -13.43 -7.60 9.85
N LYS A 312 -12.68 -6.49 9.75
CA LYS A 312 -12.99 -5.40 8.81
C LYS A 312 -12.91 -5.89 7.37
N LEU A 313 -11.88 -6.66 7.02
CA LEU A 313 -11.73 -7.27 5.69
C LEU A 313 -12.94 -8.17 5.35
N LEU A 314 -13.33 -9.06 6.26
CA LEU A 314 -14.49 -9.93 6.06
C LEU A 314 -15.79 -9.13 5.92
N LYS A 315 -16.01 -8.14 6.79
CA LYS A 315 -17.19 -7.28 6.76
C LYS A 315 -17.29 -6.51 5.44
N ARG A 316 -16.18 -5.95 4.95
CA ARG A 316 -16.11 -5.22 3.67
C ARG A 316 -16.51 -6.12 2.48
N ASN A 317 -16.19 -7.41 2.56
CA ASN A 317 -16.55 -8.41 1.56
C ASN A 317 -17.90 -9.09 1.82
N ASN A 318 -18.69 -8.59 2.77
CA ASN A 318 -19.98 -9.17 3.18
C ASN A 318 -19.90 -10.62 3.65
N LEU A 319 -18.75 -11.01 4.22
CA LEU A 319 -18.51 -12.35 4.76
C LEU A 319 -18.56 -12.35 6.29
N ARG A 320 -18.93 -13.50 6.84
CA ARG A 320 -18.77 -13.82 8.27
C ARG A 320 -17.67 -14.85 8.42
N GLY A 321 -17.08 -14.95 9.61
CA GLY A 321 -16.05 -15.96 9.86
C GLY A 321 -16.54 -17.40 9.64
N SER A 322 -17.82 -17.68 9.89
CA SER A 322 -18.45 -18.98 9.58
C SER A 322 -18.63 -19.27 8.08
N SER A 323 -18.39 -18.28 7.21
CA SER A 323 -18.40 -18.44 5.75
C SER A 323 -17.03 -18.85 5.21
N LEU A 324 -16.00 -18.87 6.06
CA LEU A 324 -14.66 -19.28 5.68
C LEU A 324 -14.52 -20.80 5.72
N ASP A 325 -13.94 -21.33 4.67
CA ASP A 325 -13.63 -22.75 4.56
C ASP A 325 -12.29 -23.11 5.21
N SER A 326 -11.34 -22.17 5.22
CA SER A 326 -10.06 -22.33 5.88
C SER A 326 -9.55 -20.99 6.41
N LEU A 327 -8.86 -21.05 7.54
CA LEU A 327 -8.08 -19.95 8.11
C LEU A 327 -6.63 -20.43 8.22
N ILE A 328 -5.78 -19.96 7.32
CA ILE A 328 -4.39 -20.36 7.19
C ILE A 328 -3.54 -19.42 8.02
N LEU A 329 -2.69 -19.97 8.89
CA LEU A 329 -1.78 -19.19 9.73
C LEU A 329 -0.39 -19.09 9.09
N VAL A 330 0.17 -17.88 9.07
CA VAL A 330 1.52 -17.60 8.59
C VAL A 330 2.26 -16.76 9.64
N GLY A 331 3.55 -17.02 9.81
CA GLY A 331 4.43 -16.28 10.71
C GLY A 331 4.54 -16.87 12.12
N GLY A 332 5.76 -16.83 12.68
CA GLY A 332 6.10 -17.45 13.96
C GLY A 332 5.20 -17.07 15.15
N PRO A 333 4.81 -15.79 15.35
CA PRO A 333 3.87 -15.39 16.39
C PRO A 333 2.53 -16.16 16.41
N THR A 334 2.12 -16.75 15.28
CA THR A 334 0.89 -17.56 15.19
C THR A 334 1.00 -18.94 15.84
N PHE A 335 2.19 -19.35 16.32
CA PHE A 335 2.33 -20.49 17.23
C PHE A 335 1.68 -20.25 18.59
N SER A 336 1.51 -18.99 18.99
CA SER A 336 0.94 -18.66 20.28
C SER A 336 -0.46 -19.27 20.46
N PRO A 337 -0.71 -20.04 21.53
CA PRO A 337 -2.03 -20.59 21.79
C PRO A 337 -3.08 -19.50 22.06
N ILE A 338 -2.63 -18.32 22.51
CA ILE A 338 -3.48 -17.15 22.79
C ILE A 338 -4.16 -16.68 21.50
N VAL A 339 -3.40 -16.39 20.44
CA VAL A 339 -3.99 -15.91 19.17
C VAL A 339 -4.86 -16.98 18.52
N ARG A 340 -4.46 -18.26 18.59
CA ARG A 340 -5.27 -19.37 18.04
C ARG A 340 -6.64 -19.48 18.70
N LYS A 341 -6.68 -19.40 20.04
CA LYS A 341 -7.91 -19.38 20.83
C LYS A 341 -8.77 -18.16 20.50
N MET A 342 -8.17 -16.97 20.41
CA MET A 342 -8.90 -15.75 20.06
C MET A 342 -9.48 -15.81 18.64
N LEU A 343 -8.74 -16.34 17.67
CA LEU A 343 -9.20 -16.53 16.28
C LEU A 343 -10.36 -17.51 16.22
N GLU A 344 -10.27 -18.66 16.90
CA GLU A 344 -11.36 -19.65 16.96
C GLU A 344 -12.65 -19.05 17.54
N GLN A 345 -12.54 -18.20 18.57
CA GLN A 345 -13.68 -17.55 19.20
C GLN A 345 -14.31 -16.42 18.37
N GLN A 346 -13.50 -15.69 17.60
CA GLN A 346 -13.94 -14.43 16.98
C GLN A 346 -14.08 -14.46 15.45
N ILE A 347 -13.40 -15.39 14.78
CA ILE A 347 -13.40 -15.53 13.32
C ILE A 347 -13.82 -16.95 12.97
N THR A 348 -12.89 -17.90 13.05
CA THR A 348 -13.11 -19.32 12.76
C THR A 348 -11.93 -20.12 13.28
N LYS A 349 -12.09 -21.44 13.39
CA LYS A 349 -11.02 -22.33 13.84
C LYS A 349 -9.85 -22.29 12.84
N PRO A 350 -8.62 -21.94 13.28
CA PRO A 350 -7.46 -21.94 12.40
C PRO A 350 -7.05 -23.36 12.00
N ASP A 351 -6.56 -23.49 10.78
CA ASP A 351 -5.91 -24.71 10.29
C ASP A 351 -4.44 -24.72 10.74
N THR A 352 -4.05 -25.78 11.44
CA THR A 352 -2.69 -25.94 11.98
C THR A 352 -1.98 -27.16 11.39
N SER A 353 -2.42 -27.64 10.22
CA SER A 353 -1.82 -28.79 9.53
C SER A 353 -0.49 -28.47 8.86
N ILE A 354 -0.23 -27.19 8.58
CA ILE A 354 1.00 -26.71 7.94
C ILE A 354 1.81 -25.86 8.92
N ASP A 355 3.13 -25.93 8.80
CA ASP A 355 4.06 -25.13 9.58
C ASP A 355 4.04 -23.66 9.14
N PRO A 356 3.60 -22.71 10.00
CA PRO A 356 3.49 -21.30 9.66
C PRO A 356 4.84 -20.61 9.40
N MET A 357 5.97 -21.22 9.79
CA MET A 357 7.31 -20.66 9.55
C MET A 357 7.89 -21.02 8.17
N THR A 358 7.44 -22.10 7.54
CA THR A 358 8.00 -22.57 6.26
C THR A 358 7.00 -22.56 5.11
N VAL A 359 5.71 -22.35 5.39
CA VAL A 359 4.62 -22.40 4.41
C VAL A 359 4.83 -21.42 3.24
N VAL A 360 5.33 -20.22 3.50
CA VAL A 360 5.58 -19.20 2.48
C VAL A 360 6.71 -19.63 1.52
N SER A 361 7.86 -20.06 2.05
CA SER A 361 8.98 -20.51 1.21
C SER A 361 8.63 -21.76 0.39
N LYS A 362 7.89 -22.72 0.98
CA LYS A 362 7.39 -23.91 0.27
C LYS A 362 6.42 -23.53 -0.85
N GLY A 363 5.49 -22.64 -0.55
CA GLY A 363 4.55 -22.08 -1.53
C GLY A 363 5.24 -21.38 -2.69
N ALA A 364 6.27 -20.58 -2.39
CA ALA A 364 7.09 -19.92 -3.39
C ALA A 364 7.84 -20.92 -4.27
N ALA A 365 8.31 -22.05 -3.72
CA ALA A 365 8.95 -23.10 -4.49
C ALA A 365 7.94 -23.84 -5.39
N LEU A 366 6.71 -24.08 -4.92
CA LEU A 366 5.65 -24.64 -5.75
C LEU A 366 5.33 -23.69 -6.91
N TYR A 367 5.22 -22.38 -6.65
CA TYR A 367 5.02 -21.38 -7.70
C TYR A 367 6.20 -21.35 -8.66
N ALA A 368 7.42 -21.44 -8.17
CA ALA A 368 8.64 -21.49 -8.97
C ALA A 368 8.56 -22.59 -10.05
N SER A 369 8.06 -23.78 -9.69
CA SER A 369 7.87 -24.89 -10.64
C SER A 369 6.80 -24.65 -11.70
N THR A 370 6.14 -23.49 -11.69
CA THR A 370 5.22 -23.03 -12.73
C THR A 370 5.80 -21.92 -13.60
N VAL A 371 6.91 -21.31 -13.19
CA VAL A 371 7.54 -20.18 -13.88
C VAL A 371 8.69 -20.67 -14.75
N GLU A 372 8.64 -20.38 -16.04
CA GLU A 372 9.74 -20.70 -16.95
C GLU A 372 10.97 -19.83 -16.70
N ILE A 373 12.16 -20.42 -16.81
CA ILE A 373 13.39 -19.61 -16.85
C ILE A 373 13.60 -19.00 -18.23
N SER A 374 14.23 -17.83 -18.28
CA SER A 374 14.53 -17.16 -19.54
C SER A 374 15.43 -18.02 -20.46
N GLU A 375 15.28 -17.86 -21.77
CA GLU A 375 16.09 -18.59 -22.76
C GLU A 375 17.59 -18.33 -22.57
N LYS A 376 17.97 -17.14 -22.11
CA LYS A 376 19.36 -16.81 -21.77
C LYS A 376 19.92 -17.73 -20.69
N ILE A 377 19.13 -18.07 -19.67
CA ILE A 377 19.54 -18.96 -18.58
C ILE A 377 19.52 -20.42 -19.06
N LYS A 378 18.50 -20.80 -19.86
CA LYS A 378 18.43 -22.15 -20.48
C LYS A 378 19.70 -22.43 -21.28
N GLU A 379 20.16 -21.50 -22.12
CA GLU A 379 21.35 -21.66 -22.96
C GLU A 379 22.66 -21.82 -22.18
N GLN A 380 22.79 -21.27 -20.97
CA GLN A 380 24.01 -21.40 -20.17
C GLN A 380 24.25 -22.84 -19.68
N THR A 381 23.18 -23.62 -19.53
CA THR A 381 23.23 -24.99 -18.99
C THR A 381 22.91 -26.06 -20.04
N ARG A 382 22.60 -25.64 -21.28
CA ARG A 382 22.16 -26.52 -22.38
C ARG A 382 23.30 -27.42 -22.87
N ASP A 383 23.11 -28.73 -22.79
CA ASP A 383 24.04 -29.69 -23.38
C ASP A 383 23.64 -30.00 -24.84
N LYS A 384 24.15 -29.20 -25.78
CA LYS A 384 23.82 -29.32 -27.21
C LYS A 384 24.22 -30.65 -27.85
N SER A 385 25.03 -31.48 -27.17
CA SER A 385 25.37 -32.83 -27.65
C SER A 385 24.17 -33.79 -27.58
N LYS A 386 23.23 -33.51 -26.67
CA LYS A 386 21.98 -34.27 -26.50
C LYS A 386 20.87 -33.71 -27.37
N LEU A 387 19.89 -34.56 -27.67
CA LEU A 387 18.73 -34.17 -28.45
C LEU A 387 17.87 -33.18 -27.65
N GLN A 388 17.80 -31.94 -28.13
CA GLN A 388 17.05 -30.90 -27.44
C GLN A 388 15.58 -30.99 -27.81
N ILE A 389 14.72 -31.04 -26.81
CA ILE A 389 13.27 -31.04 -26.98
C ILE A 389 12.62 -29.87 -26.25
N GLU A 390 11.44 -29.50 -26.71
CA GLU A 390 10.53 -28.56 -26.06
C GLU A 390 9.36 -29.39 -25.53
N ILE A 391 9.06 -29.24 -24.23
CA ILE A 391 7.94 -29.91 -23.55
C ILE A 391 6.92 -28.84 -23.16
N GLY A 392 5.98 -28.53 -24.05
CA GLY A 392 4.92 -27.56 -23.80
C GLY A 392 3.78 -28.20 -23.00
N HIS A 393 3.45 -27.63 -21.85
CA HIS A 393 2.37 -28.10 -20.97
C HIS A 393 1.97 -27.00 -19.98
N GLU A 394 0.75 -27.05 -19.47
CA GLU A 394 0.38 -26.25 -18.30
C GLU A 394 1.06 -26.83 -17.05
N ALA A 395 1.82 -25.98 -16.34
CA ALA A 395 2.52 -26.42 -15.13
C ALA A 395 1.58 -26.74 -13.96
N SER A 396 0.36 -26.19 -13.99
CA SER A 396 -0.68 -26.46 -12.99
C SER A 396 -2.07 -26.47 -13.63
N THR A 397 -2.89 -27.43 -13.21
CA THR A 397 -4.23 -27.64 -13.74
C THR A 397 -5.17 -28.18 -12.66
N VAL A 398 -6.46 -28.00 -12.89
CA VAL A 398 -7.54 -28.57 -12.07
C VAL A 398 -8.15 -29.81 -12.72
N GLU A 399 -7.82 -30.06 -13.99
CA GLU A 399 -8.23 -31.23 -14.76
C GLU A 399 -7.46 -32.49 -14.31
N LEU A 400 -7.97 -33.67 -14.66
CA LEU A 400 -7.30 -34.96 -14.42
C LEU A 400 -6.43 -35.41 -15.60
N GLU A 401 -6.43 -34.65 -16.68
CA GLU A 401 -5.68 -34.90 -17.90
C GLU A 401 -4.97 -33.61 -18.32
N GLU A 402 -3.78 -33.74 -18.91
CA GLU A 402 -2.99 -32.62 -19.44
C GLU A 402 -2.42 -32.96 -20.81
N PHE A 403 -2.53 -32.03 -21.76
CA PHE A 403 -2.04 -32.19 -23.12
C PHE A 403 -0.60 -31.68 -23.23
N VAL A 404 0.34 -32.61 -23.33
CA VAL A 404 1.78 -32.32 -23.39
C VAL A 404 2.23 -32.31 -24.85
N THR A 405 2.78 -31.19 -25.29
CA THR A 405 3.37 -31.04 -26.63
C THR A 405 4.86 -31.35 -26.56
N LEU A 406 5.32 -32.34 -27.34
CA LEU A 406 6.74 -32.67 -27.51
C LEU A 406 7.23 -32.25 -28.89
N LYS A 407 8.27 -31.43 -28.94
CA LYS A 407 8.85 -30.92 -30.19
C LYS A 407 10.36 -30.99 -30.19
N ILE A 408 10.96 -31.44 -31.29
CA ILE A 408 12.42 -31.49 -31.45
C ILE A 408 12.95 -30.11 -31.85
N LEU A 409 13.93 -29.60 -31.09
CA LEU A 409 14.63 -28.34 -31.35
C LEU A 409 15.88 -28.61 -32.18
N ILE A 410 15.69 -28.76 -33.49
CA ILE A 410 16.77 -29.06 -34.45
C ILE A 410 17.89 -28.02 -34.37
N ASP A 411 17.53 -26.72 -34.39
CA ASP A 411 18.51 -25.62 -34.39
C ASP A 411 19.31 -25.50 -33.07
N LYS A 412 18.90 -26.24 -32.03
CA LYS A 412 19.53 -26.28 -30.72
C LYS A 412 20.28 -27.59 -30.45
N THR A 413 20.18 -28.56 -31.36
CA THR A 413 20.81 -29.87 -31.25
C THR A 413 22.00 -29.96 -32.20
N GLU A 414 23.20 -30.14 -31.67
CA GLU A 414 24.42 -30.38 -32.46
C GLU A 414 24.67 -31.88 -32.68
N GLY A 415 24.10 -32.74 -31.82
CA GLY A 415 24.15 -34.20 -31.97
C GLY A 415 23.41 -34.73 -33.20
N ALA A 416 23.72 -35.98 -33.60
CA ALA A 416 23.04 -36.63 -34.73
C ALA A 416 21.56 -36.89 -34.39
N ILE A 417 20.65 -36.32 -35.18
CA ILE A 417 19.21 -36.54 -35.06
C ILE A 417 18.81 -37.69 -35.98
N PRO A 418 18.28 -38.81 -35.47
CA PRO A 418 17.78 -39.91 -36.29
C PRO A 418 16.64 -39.48 -37.22
N GLU A 419 16.42 -40.23 -38.31
CA GLU A 419 15.32 -39.95 -39.25
C GLU A 419 13.94 -40.04 -38.59
N LYS A 420 13.80 -40.95 -37.62
CA LYS A 420 12.61 -41.10 -36.77
C LYS A 420 12.99 -41.13 -35.32
N VAL A 421 12.25 -40.37 -34.51
CA VAL A 421 12.41 -40.31 -33.06
C VAL A 421 11.05 -40.59 -32.43
N PHE A 422 11.01 -41.51 -31.48
CA PHE A 422 9.82 -41.85 -30.73
C PHE A 422 9.99 -41.41 -29.28
N ALA A 423 8.98 -40.77 -28.70
CA ALA A 423 8.96 -40.41 -27.28
C ALA A 423 7.97 -41.30 -26.52
N GLU A 424 8.34 -41.66 -25.29
CA GLU A 424 7.44 -42.27 -24.31
C GLU A 424 7.44 -41.43 -23.04
N ILE A 425 6.26 -40.95 -22.64
CA ILE A 425 6.05 -40.24 -21.38
C ILE A 425 5.58 -41.26 -20.34
N THR A 426 6.33 -41.40 -19.25
CA THR A 426 5.99 -42.31 -18.14
C THR A 426 5.83 -41.51 -16.86
N ARG A 427 4.73 -41.72 -16.12
CA ARG A 427 4.54 -41.10 -14.81
C ARG A 427 5.51 -41.70 -13.80
N ASN A 428 6.03 -40.90 -12.87
CA ASN A 428 7.11 -41.32 -11.95
C ASN A 428 6.72 -42.47 -11.00
N ASP A 429 5.43 -42.63 -10.71
CA ASP A 429 4.89 -43.79 -9.96
C ASP A 429 4.87 -45.09 -10.77
N LYS A 430 5.26 -45.02 -12.05
CA LYS A 430 5.26 -46.10 -13.05
C LYS A 430 3.89 -46.76 -13.25
N ALA A 431 2.81 -46.09 -12.85
CA ALA A 431 1.45 -46.60 -12.99
C ALA A 431 0.78 -46.21 -14.33
N TRP A 432 1.40 -45.30 -15.10
CA TRP A 432 0.89 -44.85 -16.40
C TRP A 432 2.05 -44.57 -17.39
N SER A 433 1.83 -44.88 -18.68
CA SER A 433 2.70 -44.54 -19.80
C SER A 433 1.86 -44.19 -21.04
N SER A 434 2.32 -43.23 -21.84
CA SER A 434 1.72 -42.88 -23.13
C SER A 434 1.91 -43.95 -24.20
N GLY A 435 2.85 -44.88 -23.99
CA GLY A 435 3.46 -45.65 -25.08
C GLY A 435 4.31 -44.76 -26.00
N LYS A 436 4.86 -45.36 -27.06
CA LYS A 436 5.76 -44.67 -27.99
C LYS A 436 4.99 -43.90 -29.05
N VAL A 437 5.22 -42.60 -29.12
CA VAL A 437 4.65 -41.68 -30.11
C VAL A 437 5.78 -41.10 -30.96
N GLU A 438 5.67 -41.13 -32.29
CA GLU A 438 6.66 -40.51 -33.19
C GLU A 438 6.59 -38.98 -33.02
N ILE A 439 7.72 -38.31 -32.77
CA ILE A 439 7.81 -36.86 -32.57
C ILE A 439 8.68 -36.20 -33.64
N ASN A 440 8.43 -34.92 -33.92
CA ASN A 440 9.13 -34.17 -34.97
C ASN A 440 9.32 -32.68 -34.60
N LYS A 441 9.71 -31.85 -35.58
CA LYS A 441 9.97 -30.41 -35.40
C LYS A 441 8.72 -29.51 -35.34
N ILE A 442 7.56 -30.03 -35.76
CA ILE A 442 6.28 -29.31 -35.74
C ILE A 442 5.71 -29.36 -34.31
N GLY A 443 5.88 -30.50 -33.64
CA GLY A 443 5.38 -30.76 -32.29
C GLY A 443 4.20 -31.71 -32.33
N GLU A 444 4.19 -32.68 -31.42
CA GLU A 444 3.15 -33.69 -31.29
C GLU A 444 2.52 -33.63 -29.91
N VAL A 445 1.20 -33.79 -29.84
CA VAL A 445 0.43 -33.66 -28.59
C VAL A 445 0.14 -35.04 -28.03
N ILE A 446 0.47 -35.23 -26.75
CA ILE A 446 0.27 -36.46 -26.01
C ILE A 446 -0.57 -36.14 -24.78
N GLU A 447 -1.70 -36.81 -24.64
CA GLU A 447 -2.55 -36.71 -23.46
C GLU A 447 -1.92 -37.49 -22.29
N THR A 448 -1.80 -36.85 -21.14
CA THR A 448 -1.21 -37.44 -19.93
C THR A 448 -2.23 -37.53 -18.80
N GLN A 449 -2.19 -38.63 -18.03
CA GLN A 449 -3.11 -38.83 -16.91
C GLN A 449 -2.49 -38.42 -15.57
N LEU A 450 -3.20 -37.55 -14.86
CA LEU A 450 -2.81 -37.00 -13.58
C LEU A 450 -3.47 -37.76 -12.42
N VAL A 451 -2.74 -37.87 -11.32
CA VAL A 451 -3.29 -38.26 -10.02
C VAL A 451 -3.84 -37.02 -9.35
N GLU A 452 -5.07 -37.13 -8.87
CA GLU A 452 -5.79 -36.05 -8.19
C GLU A 452 -5.08 -35.59 -6.90
N GLY A 453 -5.04 -34.27 -6.70
CA GLY A 453 -4.56 -33.60 -5.48
C GLY A 453 -3.05 -33.77 -5.23
N LYS A 454 -2.26 -33.95 -6.29
CA LYS A 454 -0.82 -34.20 -6.19
C LYS A 454 -0.02 -33.52 -7.29
N THR A 455 1.25 -33.30 -7.02
CA THR A 455 2.22 -33.03 -8.08
C THR A 455 2.54 -34.32 -8.83
N ASN A 456 2.32 -34.31 -10.13
CA ASN A 456 2.56 -35.43 -11.03
C ASN A 456 3.89 -35.21 -11.75
N GLY A 457 4.89 -36.03 -11.44
CA GLY A 457 6.16 -36.04 -12.17
C GLY A 457 6.13 -37.04 -13.32
N PHE A 458 6.74 -36.66 -14.44
CA PHE A 458 6.83 -37.46 -15.65
C PHE A 458 8.26 -37.51 -16.17
N GLU A 459 8.64 -38.67 -16.70
CA GLU A 459 9.89 -38.94 -17.39
C GLU A 459 9.62 -39.11 -18.89
N VAL A 460 10.41 -38.45 -19.74
CA VAL A 460 10.37 -38.54 -21.20
C VAL A 460 11.58 -39.34 -21.67
N THR A 461 11.34 -40.52 -22.24
CA THR A 461 12.39 -41.35 -22.84
C THR A 461 12.26 -41.32 -24.35
N LEU A 462 13.36 -41.00 -25.04
CA LEU A 462 13.41 -40.98 -26.50
C LEU A 462 14.05 -42.24 -27.07
N TYR A 463 13.57 -42.68 -28.23
CA TYR A 463 14.05 -43.85 -28.95
C TYR A 463 14.28 -43.55 -30.44
N ASP A 464 15.27 -44.20 -31.04
CA ASP A 464 15.41 -44.27 -32.50
C ASP A 464 14.46 -45.33 -33.12
N ASP A 465 14.52 -45.48 -34.45
CA ASP A 465 13.78 -46.47 -35.23
C ASP A 465 14.15 -47.93 -34.91
N LYS A 466 15.28 -48.15 -34.24
CA LYS A 466 15.78 -49.47 -33.81
C LYS A 466 15.45 -49.76 -32.34
N GLY A 467 14.88 -48.79 -31.63
CA GLY A 467 14.54 -48.90 -30.21
C GLY A 467 15.69 -48.63 -29.25
N ASN A 468 16.82 -48.07 -29.72
CA ASN A 468 17.88 -47.60 -28.84
C ASN A 468 17.45 -46.31 -28.14
N ILE A 469 17.82 -46.15 -26.86
CA ILE A 469 17.54 -44.93 -26.10
C ILE A 469 18.42 -43.79 -26.61
N LEU A 470 17.82 -42.63 -26.83
CA LEU A 470 18.49 -41.40 -27.20
C LEU A 470 18.59 -40.49 -25.96
N GLU A 471 19.76 -39.91 -25.72
CA GLU A 471 19.89 -38.89 -24.68
C GLU A 471 19.20 -37.60 -25.13
N SER A 472 18.33 -37.07 -24.28
CA SER A 472 17.57 -35.86 -24.55
C SER A 472 17.55 -34.90 -23.37
N GLU A 473 17.24 -33.65 -23.67
CA GLU A 473 17.12 -32.60 -22.68
C GLU A 473 16.04 -31.57 -23.07
N PRO A 474 15.12 -31.20 -22.14
CA PRO A 474 14.87 -31.83 -20.85
C PRO A 474 14.33 -33.27 -21.01
N LYS A 475 14.38 -34.06 -19.94
CA LYS A 475 13.89 -35.44 -19.90
C LYS A 475 12.81 -35.69 -18.86
N GLU A 476 12.40 -34.65 -18.14
CA GLU A 476 11.39 -34.73 -17.10
C GLU A 476 10.61 -33.42 -17.03
N PHE A 477 9.37 -33.52 -16.56
CA PHE A 477 8.53 -32.37 -16.26
C PHE A 477 7.54 -32.71 -15.15
N THR A 478 6.93 -31.68 -14.57
CA THR A 478 5.95 -31.82 -13.48
C THR A 478 4.69 -31.01 -13.78
N VAL A 479 3.55 -31.56 -13.37
CA VAL A 479 2.24 -30.92 -13.43
C VAL A 479 1.61 -30.95 -12.04
N ILE A 480 1.30 -29.80 -11.47
CA ILE A 480 0.59 -29.69 -10.19
C ILE A 480 -0.91 -29.86 -10.46
N GLN A 481 -1.53 -30.91 -9.92
CA GLN A 481 -2.97 -31.17 -10.09
C GLN A 481 -3.77 -30.68 -8.87
N GLY A 482 -4.89 -30.00 -9.13
CA GLY A 482 -5.91 -29.64 -8.16
C GLY A 482 -5.68 -28.29 -7.47
N SER A 483 -4.67 -27.53 -7.89
CA SER A 483 -4.35 -26.22 -7.35
C SER A 483 -3.72 -25.35 -8.43
N LYS A 484 -4.43 -24.30 -8.85
CA LYS A 484 -3.95 -23.34 -9.86
C LYS A 484 -4.08 -21.93 -9.29
N ILE A 485 -3.04 -21.11 -9.47
CA ILE A 485 -3.13 -19.68 -9.14
C ILE A 485 -3.78 -18.97 -10.34
N GLY A 486 -4.87 -18.25 -10.09
CA GLY A 486 -5.46 -17.35 -11.07
C GLY A 486 -4.57 -16.11 -11.29
N SER A 487 -4.96 -15.25 -12.22
CA SER A 487 -4.21 -14.01 -12.48
C SER A 487 -4.03 -13.19 -11.19
N ALA A 488 -2.80 -12.76 -10.92
CA ALA A 488 -2.48 -11.83 -9.85
C ALA A 488 -3.35 -10.57 -9.95
N THR A 489 -3.59 -9.91 -8.82
CA THR A 489 -4.46 -8.73 -8.77
C THR A 489 -3.72 -7.51 -8.25
N LEU A 490 -4.19 -6.32 -8.62
CA LEU A 490 -3.68 -5.06 -8.10
C LEU A 490 -3.91 -4.96 -6.58
N PRO A 491 -2.86 -4.76 -5.76
CA PRO A 491 -3.02 -4.59 -4.31
C PRO A 491 -3.59 -3.22 -3.93
N TYR A 492 -3.47 -2.22 -4.83
CA TYR A 492 -3.93 -0.85 -4.65
C TYR A 492 -4.63 -0.36 -5.90
N SER A 493 -5.55 0.58 -5.73
CA SER A 493 -6.08 1.36 -6.84
C SER A 493 -5.02 2.35 -7.32
N TYR A 494 -4.91 2.57 -8.63
CA TYR A 494 -4.09 3.65 -9.17
C TYR A 494 -4.95 4.86 -9.47
N GLY A 495 -4.47 6.03 -9.08
CA GLY A 495 -5.16 7.30 -9.26
C GLY A 495 -4.17 8.43 -9.51
N ILE A 496 -4.70 9.56 -9.93
CA ILE A 496 -3.93 10.79 -10.12
C ILE A 496 -4.45 11.89 -9.19
N GLU A 497 -3.57 12.82 -8.87
CA GLU A 497 -3.97 14.04 -8.17
C GLU A 497 -4.68 14.99 -9.14
N ILE A 498 -5.90 15.40 -8.80
CA ILE A 498 -6.67 16.40 -9.56
C ILE A 498 -7.18 17.50 -8.64
N LYS A 499 -7.28 18.71 -9.20
CA LYS A 499 -8.03 19.80 -8.57
C LYS A 499 -9.51 19.62 -8.86
N SER A 500 -10.31 19.38 -7.83
CA SER A 500 -11.76 19.22 -7.98
C SER A 500 -12.41 20.52 -8.46
N LYS A 501 -13.28 20.41 -9.48
CA LYS A 501 -13.96 21.54 -10.14
C LYS A 501 -14.88 22.35 -9.21
N GLY A 502 -15.29 21.80 -8.06
CA GLY A 502 -16.32 22.40 -7.19
C GLY A 502 -15.84 23.07 -5.90
N ASN A 503 -14.62 22.79 -5.43
CA ASN A 503 -14.15 23.30 -4.14
C ASN A 503 -12.65 23.69 -4.14
N SER A 504 -11.99 23.67 -5.30
CA SER A 504 -10.54 23.86 -5.43
C SER A 504 -9.68 22.92 -4.56
N ARG A 505 -10.26 21.87 -3.95
CA ARG A 505 -9.50 20.89 -3.17
C ARG A 505 -8.77 19.94 -4.10
N ILE A 506 -7.56 19.62 -3.68
CA ILE A 506 -6.69 18.64 -4.33
C ILE A 506 -7.09 17.25 -3.82
N VAL A 507 -7.54 16.38 -4.71
CA VAL A 507 -8.06 15.06 -4.38
C VAL A 507 -7.38 13.99 -5.22
N PHE A 508 -7.27 12.79 -4.64
CA PHE A 508 -6.98 11.58 -5.38
C PHE A 508 -8.19 11.23 -6.24
N SER A 509 -7.98 11.01 -7.52
CA SER A 509 -9.01 10.50 -8.41
C SER A 509 -8.55 9.20 -9.06
N GLU A 510 -9.29 8.15 -8.77
CA GLU A 510 -9.03 6.80 -9.27
C GLU A 510 -9.12 6.77 -10.80
N VAL A 511 -8.24 5.96 -11.42
CA VAL A 511 -8.24 5.69 -12.85
C VAL A 511 -9.06 4.43 -13.12
N SER A 512 -10.14 4.59 -13.90
CA SER A 512 -11.04 3.50 -14.23
C SER A 512 -10.30 2.38 -14.96
N GLY A 513 -10.46 1.15 -14.50
CA GLY A 513 -9.73 -0.04 -14.97
C GLY A 513 -8.51 -0.40 -14.11
N LEU A 514 -8.06 0.48 -13.21
CA LEU A 514 -6.96 0.21 -12.28
C LEU A 514 -7.41 0.23 -10.82
N GLU A 515 -8.62 -0.24 -10.56
CA GLU A 515 -9.14 -0.39 -9.20
C GLU A 515 -8.42 -1.54 -8.47
N LYS A 516 -8.30 -1.43 -7.15
CA LYS A 516 -7.81 -2.51 -6.28
C LYS A 516 -8.54 -3.83 -6.60
N ASN A 517 -7.80 -4.92 -6.58
CA ASN A 517 -8.23 -6.30 -6.87
C ASN A 517 -8.55 -6.59 -8.36
N LYS A 518 -8.31 -5.66 -9.29
CA LYS A 518 -8.34 -5.96 -10.74
C LYS A 518 -7.20 -6.91 -11.13
N SER A 519 -7.50 -7.86 -12.01
CA SER A 519 -6.51 -8.83 -12.51
C SER A 519 -5.46 -8.16 -13.39
N LEU A 520 -4.21 -8.62 -13.28
CA LEU A 520 -3.09 -8.21 -14.10
C LEU A 520 -2.97 -9.10 -15.36
N PRO A 521 -2.46 -8.56 -16.48
CA PRO A 521 -2.13 -7.15 -16.68
C PRO A 521 -3.41 -6.31 -16.75
N SER A 522 -3.33 -5.03 -16.35
CA SER A 522 -4.48 -4.13 -16.35
C SER A 522 -4.18 -2.83 -17.08
N VAL A 523 -5.20 -2.27 -17.71
CA VAL A 523 -5.15 -0.99 -18.41
C VAL A 523 -6.28 -0.13 -17.90
N GLY A 524 -5.97 1.12 -17.54
CA GLY A 524 -6.98 2.10 -17.18
C GLY A 524 -6.82 3.41 -17.91
N THR A 525 -7.92 4.14 -18.02
CA THR A 525 -7.99 5.39 -18.77
C THR A 525 -8.62 6.50 -17.95
N LYS A 526 -8.08 7.72 -18.06
CA LYS A 526 -8.63 8.93 -17.45
C LYS A 526 -8.69 10.05 -18.48
N ASN A 527 -9.91 10.39 -18.88
CA ASN A 527 -10.19 11.40 -19.90
C ASN A 527 -10.84 12.65 -19.30
N GLY A 528 -10.92 13.71 -20.08
CA GLY A 528 -11.54 14.98 -19.67
C GLY A 528 -10.69 15.81 -18.70
N LEU A 529 -9.38 15.51 -18.64
CA LEU A 529 -8.38 16.33 -17.97
C LEU A 529 -8.02 17.50 -18.88
N LYS A 530 -7.67 18.64 -18.26
CA LYS A 530 -7.35 19.86 -18.99
C LYS A 530 -6.09 20.52 -18.49
N THR A 531 -5.31 21.12 -19.39
CA THR A 531 -4.12 21.89 -19.04
C THR A 531 -4.50 23.17 -18.31
N GLN A 532 -3.75 23.52 -17.26
CA GLN A 532 -3.98 24.75 -16.47
C GLN A 532 -3.20 25.97 -16.98
N LYS A 533 -2.28 25.76 -17.91
CA LYS A 533 -1.47 26.80 -18.54
C LYS A 533 -1.03 26.33 -19.92
N GLN A 534 -0.66 27.28 -20.76
CA GLN A 534 0.02 26.96 -22.02
C GLN A 534 1.41 26.35 -21.78
N ILE A 535 1.84 25.44 -22.65
CA ILE A 535 3.15 24.80 -22.64
C ILE A 535 3.85 25.09 -23.96
N ARG A 536 4.96 25.86 -23.90
CA ARG A 536 5.73 26.26 -25.08
C ARG A 536 6.68 25.15 -25.52
N PRO A 537 6.75 24.82 -26.83
CA PRO A 537 7.62 23.76 -27.31
C PRO A 537 9.10 24.14 -27.14
N GLY A 538 9.94 23.17 -26.80
CA GLY A 538 11.38 23.36 -26.55
C GLY A 538 11.74 24.01 -25.20
N MET A 539 10.77 24.27 -24.31
CA MET A 539 11.02 24.86 -22.99
C MET A 539 10.81 23.86 -21.86
N GLU A 540 11.88 23.38 -21.24
CA GLU A 540 11.80 22.46 -20.09
C GLU A 540 11.11 23.05 -18.85
N SER A 541 11.23 24.37 -18.64
CA SER A 541 10.58 25.05 -17.51
C SER A 541 9.06 25.12 -17.64
N ASP A 542 8.53 24.91 -18.84
CA ASP A 542 7.10 24.81 -19.08
C ASP A 542 6.74 23.33 -19.09
N PHE A 543 6.09 22.84 -18.04
CA PHE A 543 5.69 21.45 -17.95
C PHE A 543 4.31 21.26 -17.33
N ILE A 544 3.72 20.12 -17.66
CA ILE A 544 2.56 19.53 -17.01
C ILE A 544 3.09 18.51 -16.00
N LYS A 545 2.61 18.59 -14.76
CA LYS A 545 2.90 17.63 -13.69
C LYS A 545 1.63 16.83 -13.41
N ILE A 546 1.71 15.51 -13.53
CA ILE A 546 0.63 14.59 -13.19
C ILE A 546 1.15 13.64 -12.10
N PRO A 547 0.88 13.95 -10.82
CA PRO A 547 1.25 13.07 -9.72
C PRO A 547 0.43 11.77 -9.75
N LEU A 548 1.11 10.63 -9.84
CA LEU A 548 0.55 9.29 -9.77
C LEU A 548 0.56 8.80 -8.32
N TYR A 549 -0.55 8.19 -7.89
CA TYR A 549 -0.75 7.69 -6.54
C TYR A 549 -1.31 6.26 -6.53
N GLN A 550 -1.03 5.53 -5.44
CA GLN A 550 -1.67 4.29 -5.04
C GLN A 550 -2.62 4.54 -3.85
N GLY A 551 -3.89 4.16 -4.01
CA GLY A 551 -4.95 4.33 -3.03
C GLY A 551 -5.48 2.99 -2.52
N GLU A 552 -5.90 2.97 -1.25
CA GLU A 552 -6.62 1.83 -0.67
C GLU A 552 -8.10 1.82 -1.07
N HIS A 553 -8.83 0.79 -0.63
CA HIS A 553 -10.28 0.76 -0.82
C HIS A 553 -10.95 2.04 -0.30
N GLY A 554 -11.78 2.68 -1.13
CA GLY A 554 -12.45 3.94 -0.80
C GLY A 554 -11.57 5.18 -0.89
N ALA A 555 -10.42 5.10 -1.59
CA ALA A 555 -9.53 6.24 -1.78
C ALA A 555 -10.05 7.32 -2.74
N ASP A 556 -10.95 6.97 -3.68
CA ASP A 556 -11.45 7.93 -4.67
C ASP A 556 -12.13 9.14 -4.01
N GLY A 557 -11.77 10.35 -4.46
CA GLY A 557 -12.27 11.61 -3.91
C GLY A 557 -11.62 12.06 -2.60
N THR A 558 -10.79 11.22 -1.97
CA THR A 558 -10.09 11.57 -0.74
C THR A 558 -8.91 12.53 -0.98
N ARG A 559 -8.37 13.13 0.08
CA ARG A 559 -7.17 13.99 -0.04
C ARG A 559 -5.97 13.18 -0.52
N ALA A 560 -5.17 13.76 -1.41
CA ALA A 560 -3.98 13.09 -1.95
C ALA A 560 -3.00 12.60 -0.87
N ILE A 561 -2.88 13.33 0.26
CA ILE A 561 -2.02 12.94 1.41
C ILE A 561 -2.36 11.57 2.00
N TYR A 562 -3.59 11.07 1.84
CA TYR A 562 -4.02 9.75 2.34
C TYR A 562 -3.50 8.59 1.50
N ASN A 563 -3.08 8.90 0.29
CA ASN A 563 -2.68 7.96 -0.71
C ASN A 563 -1.17 8.00 -0.86
N GLU A 564 -0.62 6.94 -1.42
CA GLU A 564 0.80 6.80 -1.56
C GLU A 564 1.27 7.40 -2.87
N HIS A 565 2.22 8.33 -2.81
CA HIS A 565 2.79 8.90 -4.02
C HIS A 565 3.70 7.85 -4.68
N VAL A 566 3.51 7.66 -5.98
CA VAL A 566 4.29 6.70 -6.78
C VAL A 566 5.34 7.44 -7.60
N TYR A 567 4.90 8.40 -8.41
CA TYR A 567 5.77 9.09 -9.36
C TYR A 567 5.14 10.40 -9.83
N ASP A 568 5.97 11.41 -10.10
CA ASP A 568 5.56 12.64 -10.75
C ASP A 568 5.80 12.54 -12.25
N ILE A 569 4.73 12.39 -13.03
CA ILE A 569 4.82 12.38 -14.49
C ILE A 569 5.02 13.82 -14.94
N ILE A 570 6.17 14.11 -15.56
CA ILE A 570 6.51 15.43 -16.08
C ILE A 570 6.52 15.36 -17.60
N ILE A 571 5.63 16.13 -18.23
CA ILE A 571 5.62 16.33 -19.68
C ILE A 571 5.94 17.79 -19.93
N SER A 572 7.15 18.04 -20.38
CA SER A 572 7.69 19.37 -20.60
C SER A 572 7.47 19.85 -22.04
N GLY A 573 7.70 21.13 -22.27
CA GLY A 573 7.73 21.69 -23.61
C GLY A 573 8.76 21.03 -24.53
N ALA A 574 9.84 20.47 -23.99
CA ALA A 574 10.82 19.72 -24.78
C ALA A 574 10.25 18.43 -25.36
N ASP A 575 9.23 17.87 -24.71
CA ASP A 575 8.55 16.63 -25.13
C ASP A 575 7.45 16.89 -26.16
N LEU A 576 7.03 18.15 -26.35
CA LEU A 576 5.90 18.51 -27.21
C LEU A 576 6.35 19.04 -28.59
N PRO A 577 5.71 18.59 -29.68
CA PRO A 577 6.08 18.99 -31.04
C PRO A 577 5.68 20.43 -31.39
N ALA A 578 4.72 21.01 -30.68
CA ALA A 578 4.23 22.38 -30.89
C ALA A 578 3.61 22.96 -29.61
N LEU A 579 3.22 24.25 -29.66
CA LEU A 579 2.55 24.94 -28.56
C LEU A 579 1.26 24.24 -28.18
N LEU A 580 1.15 23.84 -26.92
CA LEU A 580 -0.08 23.34 -26.32
C LEU A 580 -0.76 24.49 -25.55
N PRO A 581 -1.94 24.97 -25.98
CA PRO A 581 -2.66 26.03 -25.28
C PRO A 581 -3.11 25.60 -23.88
N GLU A 582 -3.40 26.59 -23.04
CA GLU A 582 -4.18 26.38 -21.81
C GLU A 582 -5.56 25.78 -22.15
N ASN A 583 -6.13 25.00 -21.21
CA ASN A 583 -7.43 24.36 -21.33
C ASN A 583 -7.53 23.28 -22.43
N SER A 584 -6.38 22.83 -22.95
CA SER A 584 -6.28 21.71 -23.90
C SER A 584 -6.58 20.39 -23.21
N ASP A 585 -7.27 19.48 -23.91
CA ASP A 585 -7.58 18.15 -23.39
C ASP A 585 -6.34 17.27 -23.30
N VAL A 586 -6.34 16.41 -22.27
CA VAL A 586 -5.32 15.38 -22.04
C VAL A 586 -6.05 14.07 -21.72
N ASP A 587 -5.78 13.03 -22.52
CA ASP A 587 -6.28 11.69 -22.28
C ASP A 587 -5.15 10.81 -21.77
N LEU A 588 -5.30 10.24 -20.58
CA LEU A 588 -4.29 9.38 -19.96
C LEU A 588 -4.68 7.93 -20.08
N THR A 589 -3.75 7.10 -20.53
CA THR A 589 -3.82 5.63 -20.44
C THR A 589 -2.67 5.15 -19.58
N ILE A 590 -2.96 4.33 -18.57
CA ILE A 590 -1.97 3.76 -17.66
C ILE A 590 -2.06 2.24 -17.80
N ASN A 591 -0.94 1.61 -18.15
CA ASN A 591 -0.80 0.17 -18.29
C ASN A 591 0.05 -0.37 -17.16
N ILE A 592 -0.42 -1.46 -16.54
CA ILE A 592 0.29 -2.19 -15.50
C ILE A 592 0.43 -3.63 -15.96
N ASP A 593 1.67 -4.09 -16.14
CA ASP A 593 1.96 -5.44 -16.59
C ASP A 593 1.88 -6.48 -15.46
N ASN A 594 2.11 -7.77 -15.78
CA ASN A 594 2.13 -8.85 -14.79
C ASN A 594 3.25 -8.70 -13.74
N SER A 595 4.31 -7.95 -14.06
CA SER A 595 5.40 -7.61 -13.14
C SER A 595 5.11 -6.36 -12.30
N GLN A 596 3.91 -5.78 -12.42
CA GLN A 596 3.48 -4.51 -11.80
C GLN A 596 4.27 -3.29 -12.27
N ARG A 597 4.91 -3.35 -13.44
CA ARG A 597 5.56 -2.19 -14.06
C ARG A 597 4.52 -1.28 -14.67
N VAL A 598 4.70 0.02 -14.43
CA VAL A 598 3.75 1.04 -14.86
C VAL A 598 4.32 1.77 -16.08
N SER A 599 3.54 1.78 -17.16
CA SER A 599 3.79 2.64 -18.32
C SER A 599 2.57 3.52 -18.56
N ILE A 600 2.81 4.75 -18.98
CA ILE A 600 1.78 5.77 -19.14
C ILE A 600 1.86 6.34 -20.56
N GLN A 601 0.70 6.55 -21.15
CA GLN A 601 0.54 7.28 -22.40
C GLN A 601 -0.35 8.50 -22.14
N ALA A 602 0.16 9.68 -22.46
CA ALA A 602 -0.60 10.93 -22.41
C ALA A 602 -0.83 11.42 -23.83
N TYR A 603 -2.07 11.29 -24.31
CA TYR A 603 -2.48 11.77 -25.62
C TYR A 603 -3.01 13.20 -25.50
N PHE A 604 -2.53 14.07 -26.39
CA PHE A 604 -2.93 15.46 -26.51
C PHE A 604 -3.67 15.65 -27.84
N PRO A 605 -5.02 15.57 -27.87
CA PRO A 605 -5.79 15.65 -29.11
C PRO A 605 -5.54 16.92 -29.92
N TYR A 606 -5.27 18.04 -29.25
CA TYR A 606 -4.95 19.31 -29.92
C TYR A 606 -3.68 19.23 -30.79
N LEU A 607 -2.72 18.41 -30.39
CA LEU A 607 -1.44 18.25 -31.09
C LEU A 607 -1.36 16.96 -31.93
N ASP A 608 -2.36 16.08 -31.82
CA ASP A 608 -2.29 14.70 -32.30
C ASP A 608 -0.97 14.01 -31.90
N HIS A 609 -0.62 14.14 -30.62
CA HIS A 609 0.66 13.70 -30.08
C HIS A 609 0.48 12.87 -28.81
N THR A 610 1.23 11.77 -28.69
CA THR A 610 1.27 10.92 -27.50
C THR A 610 2.66 10.97 -26.89
N ALA A 611 2.73 11.36 -25.62
CA ALA A 611 3.92 11.20 -24.81
C ALA A 611 3.85 9.84 -24.09
N GLU A 612 4.91 9.03 -24.22
CA GLU A 612 5.03 7.74 -23.53
C GLU A 612 6.06 7.84 -22.41
N ILE A 613 5.68 7.41 -21.20
CA ILE A 613 6.51 7.50 -19.99
C ILE A 613 6.54 6.13 -19.32
N GLU A 614 7.74 5.61 -19.07
CA GLU A 614 7.94 4.46 -18.19
C GLU A 614 8.28 4.94 -16.78
N VAL A 615 7.59 4.41 -15.77
CA VAL A 615 7.90 4.72 -14.37
C VAL A 615 9.22 4.04 -13.98
N PRO A 616 10.23 4.77 -13.48
CA PRO A 616 11.51 4.19 -13.11
C PRO A 616 11.40 3.19 -11.96
N THR A 617 12.13 2.07 -12.08
CA THR A 617 12.15 1.01 -11.07
C THR A 617 13.01 1.33 -9.85
N ASP A 618 13.88 2.34 -9.93
CA ASP A 618 14.80 2.77 -8.88
C ASP A 618 14.29 3.95 -8.05
N THR A 619 12.98 4.20 -8.10
CA THR A 619 12.31 5.21 -7.29
C THR A 619 12.54 4.96 -5.81
N VAL A 620 13.03 5.99 -5.11
CA VAL A 620 13.27 5.97 -3.66
C VAL A 620 12.25 6.85 -2.97
N GLN A 621 11.57 6.30 -1.97
CA GLN A 621 10.64 7.06 -1.15
C GLN A 621 11.37 7.69 0.04
N SER A 622 11.20 9.00 0.22
CA SER A 622 11.64 9.72 1.42
C SER A 622 10.49 10.55 2.00
N VAL A 623 10.48 10.71 3.31
CA VAL A 623 9.54 11.59 4.02
C VAL A 623 10.31 12.76 4.59
N GLU A 624 10.01 13.96 4.09
CA GLU A 624 10.63 15.21 4.52
C GLU A 624 10.20 15.58 5.94
N THR A 625 11.17 15.77 6.84
CA THR A 625 10.92 16.01 8.27
C THR A 625 10.10 17.28 8.51
N ASN A 626 10.43 18.38 7.83
CA ASN A 626 9.72 19.65 7.97
C ASN A 626 8.30 19.61 7.42
N TRP A 627 8.09 18.84 6.34
CA TRP A 627 6.77 18.63 5.76
C TRP A 627 5.89 17.84 6.72
N LEU A 628 6.39 16.72 7.28
CA LEU A 628 5.63 15.89 8.21
C LEU A 628 5.25 16.65 9.48
N ALA A 629 6.19 17.42 10.06
CA ALA A 629 5.90 18.30 11.20
C ALA A 629 4.77 19.30 10.90
N ASN A 630 4.78 19.88 9.69
CA ASN A 630 3.75 20.82 9.26
C ASN A 630 2.38 20.15 9.10
N GLU A 631 2.31 18.92 8.58
CA GLU A 631 1.05 18.18 8.45
C GLU A 631 0.48 17.75 9.81
N ILE A 632 1.33 17.35 10.78
CA ILE A 632 0.90 17.10 12.17
C ILE A 632 0.30 18.37 12.78
N ARG A 633 0.96 19.53 12.60
CA ARG A 633 0.46 20.81 13.08
C ARG A 633 -0.89 21.18 12.45
N LYS A 634 -1.08 20.93 11.15
CA LYS A 634 -2.37 21.14 10.48
C LYS A 634 -3.46 20.24 11.06
N ALA A 635 -3.16 18.96 11.30
CA ALA A 635 -4.12 18.03 11.90
C ALA A 635 -4.60 18.51 13.28
N LYS A 636 -3.68 19.04 14.09
CA LYS A 636 -4.01 19.65 15.38
C LYS A 636 -4.91 20.87 15.24
N GLY A 637 -4.58 21.79 14.32
CA GLY A 637 -5.41 22.95 14.04
C GLY A 637 -6.84 22.58 13.60
N SER A 638 -6.99 21.58 12.73
CA SER A 638 -8.31 21.09 12.30
C SER A 638 -9.15 20.53 13.47
N ILE A 639 -8.52 19.91 14.46
CA ILE A 639 -9.23 19.44 15.66
C ILE A 639 -9.60 20.58 16.60
N GLU A 640 -8.76 21.61 16.71
CA GLU A 640 -9.07 22.83 17.47
C GLU A 640 -10.28 23.55 16.86
N GLU A 641 -10.31 23.69 15.53
CA GLU A 641 -11.45 24.26 14.79
C GLU A 641 -12.75 23.47 15.04
N LEU A 642 -12.72 22.13 14.96
CA LEU A 642 -13.89 21.29 15.22
C LEU A 642 -14.43 21.45 16.65
N LYS A 643 -13.56 21.71 17.64
CA LYS A 643 -13.96 21.96 19.03
C LYS A 643 -14.63 23.32 19.19
N GLU A 644 -14.09 24.36 18.56
CA GLU A 644 -14.68 25.70 18.56
C GLU A 644 -16.06 25.69 17.90
N ASP A 645 -16.23 24.82 16.90
CA ASP A 645 -17.46 24.56 16.18
C ASP A 645 -18.55 23.81 16.96
N GLY A 646 -18.33 23.55 18.25
CA GLY A 646 -19.31 22.92 19.15
C GLY A 646 -19.31 21.39 19.11
N SER A 647 -18.39 20.76 18.38
CA SER A 647 -18.24 19.31 18.39
C SER A 647 -17.56 18.89 19.69
N GLN A 648 -18.32 18.27 20.60
CA GLN A 648 -17.80 17.72 21.85
C GLN A 648 -18.14 16.23 21.92
N GLY A 649 -17.14 15.39 22.22
CA GLY A 649 -17.36 13.96 22.38
C GLY A 649 -16.08 13.15 22.58
N GLU A 650 -16.26 11.91 23.03
CA GLU A 650 -15.20 10.92 23.29
C GLU A 650 -14.31 10.69 22.06
N ARG A 651 -14.89 10.78 20.85
CA ARG A 651 -14.16 10.61 19.58
C ARG A 651 -13.13 11.71 19.32
N ILE A 652 -13.43 12.97 19.68
CA ILE A 652 -12.48 14.10 19.55
C ILE A 652 -11.35 13.95 20.57
N GLN A 653 -11.67 13.60 21.82
CA GLN A 653 -10.66 13.36 22.86
C GLN A 653 -9.70 12.22 22.46
N LYS A 654 -10.24 11.16 21.84
CA LYS A 654 -9.44 10.06 21.32
C LYS A 654 -8.48 10.53 20.22
N ILE A 655 -8.97 11.29 19.23
CA ILE A 655 -8.14 11.81 18.14
C ILE A 655 -7.06 12.77 18.68
N GLU A 656 -7.39 13.61 19.65
CA GLU A 656 -6.42 14.50 20.29
C GLU A 656 -5.30 13.72 21.01
N ALA A 657 -5.66 12.64 21.72
CA ALA A 657 -4.67 11.76 22.33
C ALA A 657 -3.78 11.08 21.28
N GLU A 658 -4.36 10.65 20.16
CA GLU A 658 -3.61 10.07 19.02
C GLU A 658 -2.66 11.10 18.39
N ILE A 659 -3.08 12.35 18.17
CA ILE A 659 -2.22 13.42 17.65
C ILE A 659 -1.06 13.70 18.62
N LYS A 660 -1.33 13.75 19.93
CA LYS A 660 -0.29 13.99 20.93
C LYS A 660 0.75 12.86 20.96
N GLU A 661 0.30 11.62 20.85
CA GLU A 661 1.18 10.45 20.72
C GLU A 661 2.00 10.50 19.42
N LEU A 662 1.38 10.94 18.31
CA LEU A 662 2.07 11.15 17.04
C LEU A 662 3.16 12.22 17.13
N GLU A 663 2.87 13.35 17.79
CA GLU A 663 3.86 14.42 18.07
C GLU A 663 5.04 13.85 18.87
N LYS A 664 4.77 13.10 19.94
CA LYS A 664 5.82 12.48 20.76
C LYS A 664 6.69 11.53 19.93
N ARG A 665 6.07 10.62 19.17
CA ARG A 665 6.81 9.68 18.31
C ARG A 665 7.62 10.39 17.24
N PHE A 666 7.06 11.44 16.64
CA PHE A 666 7.75 12.22 15.62
C PHE A 666 9.03 12.86 16.16
N GLU A 667 9.00 13.46 17.34
CA GLU A 667 10.21 14.04 17.94
C GLU A 667 11.25 12.97 18.27
N ASN A 668 10.82 11.81 18.79
CA ASN A 668 11.72 10.70 19.12
C ASN A 668 12.32 10.02 17.87
N SER A 669 11.68 10.13 16.71
CA SER A 669 12.07 9.46 15.47
C SER A 669 12.43 10.41 14.33
N ARG A 670 12.71 11.68 14.64
CA ARG A 670 12.90 12.76 13.65
C ARG A 670 13.95 12.47 12.59
N ASN A 671 14.98 11.72 12.96
CA ASN A 671 16.09 11.31 12.10
C ASN A 671 16.03 9.84 11.67
N ASP A 672 15.00 9.10 12.08
CA ASP A 672 14.80 7.71 11.71
C ASP A 672 13.78 7.58 10.57
N VAL A 673 14.18 6.89 9.49
CA VAL A 673 13.34 6.77 8.29
C VAL A 673 12.12 5.89 8.55
N ASP A 674 12.27 4.75 9.24
CA ASP A 674 11.16 3.85 9.55
C ASP A 674 10.14 4.53 10.48
N GLY A 675 10.62 5.21 11.53
CA GLY A 675 9.78 5.98 12.44
C GLY A 675 9.02 7.12 11.75
N LYS A 676 9.64 7.86 10.82
CA LYS A 676 8.92 8.87 10.02
C LYS A 676 7.81 8.25 9.16
N GLN A 677 8.06 7.08 8.58
CA GLN A 677 7.04 6.38 7.80
C GLN A 677 5.90 5.87 8.71
N GLU A 678 6.21 5.40 9.92
CA GLU A 678 5.21 5.02 10.92
C GLU A 678 4.32 6.21 11.30
N VAL A 679 4.95 7.35 11.63
CA VAL A 679 4.26 8.59 11.98
C VAL A 679 3.36 9.04 10.83
N LEU A 680 3.84 9.00 9.58
CA LEU A 680 3.03 9.32 8.41
C LEU A 680 1.84 8.37 8.24
N ALA A 681 2.06 7.06 8.39
CA ALA A 681 0.99 6.06 8.28
C ALA A 681 -0.11 6.28 9.34
N ASN A 682 0.28 6.57 10.58
CA ASN A 682 -0.65 6.87 11.66
C ASN A 682 -1.32 8.24 11.48
N LEU A 683 -0.59 9.27 11.05
CA LEU A 683 -1.15 10.58 10.72
C LEU A 683 -2.23 10.48 9.64
N ARG A 684 -2.02 9.68 8.59
CA ARG A 684 -3.05 9.41 7.57
C ARG A 684 -4.31 8.79 8.17
N LYS A 685 -4.18 7.84 9.10
CA LYS A 685 -5.34 7.24 9.81
C LYS A 685 -6.08 8.31 10.63
N THR A 686 -5.35 9.13 11.37
CA THR A 686 -5.90 10.20 12.19
C THR A 686 -6.59 11.28 11.34
N LEU A 687 -5.98 11.72 10.24
CA LEU A 687 -6.58 12.70 9.33
C LEU A 687 -7.86 12.19 8.67
N LYS A 688 -7.93 10.92 8.28
CA LYS A 688 -9.20 10.32 7.79
C LYS A 688 -10.30 10.41 8.85
N ALA A 689 -9.97 10.12 10.11
CA ALA A 689 -10.94 10.23 11.22
C ALA A 689 -11.37 11.68 11.49
N ILE A 690 -10.48 12.66 11.27
CA ILE A 690 -10.80 14.09 11.34
C ILE A 690 -11.77 14.46 10.21
N ASP A 691 -11.47 14.09 8.96
CA ASP A 691 -12.33 14.42 7.81
C ASP A 691 -13.72 13.77 7.95
N GLU A 692 -13.81 12.51 8.39
CA GLU A 692 -15.10 11.85 8.68
C GLU A 692 -15.91 12.62 9.73
N LEU A 693 -15.26 13.12 10.79
CA LEU A 693 -15.92 13.94 11.81
C LEU A 693 -16.38 15.28 11.21
N SER A 694 -15.51 15.96 10.47
CA SER A 694 -15.85 17.21 9.80
C SER A 694 -17.08 17.05 8.92
N GLU A 695 -17.13 16.01 8.08
CA GLU A 695 -18.29 15.72 7.23
C GLU A 695 -19.59 15.53 8.02
N THR A 696 -19.54 14.81 9.15
CA THR A 696 -20.73 14.64 10.02
C THR A 696 -21.21 15.94 10.67
N THR A 697 -20.34 16.94 10.79
CA THR A 697 -20.64 18.25 11.39
C THR A 697 -20.97 19.34 10.35
N GLU A 698 -20.47 19.20 9.12
CA GLU A 698 -20.70 20.17 8.03
C GLU A 698 -22.15 20.19 7.57
N TRP A 699 -22.80 19.02 7.43
CA TRP A 699 -24.18 18.97 6.92
C TRP A 699 -25.20 19.70 7.80
N PRO A 700 -25.28 19.46 9.14
CA PRO A 700 -26.23 20.18 9.99
C PRO A 700 -26.09 21.71 9.91
N LYS A 701 -24.87 22.23 9.80
CA LYS A 701 -24.61 23.67 9.64
C LYS A 701 -25.07 24.20 8.29
N LEU A 702 -24.71 23.52 7.21
CA LEU A 702 -25.14 23.88 5.86
C LEU A 702 -26.66 23.79 5.71
N GLU A 703 -27.28 22.79 6.34
CA GLU A 703 -28.74 22.64 6.38
C GLU A 703 -29.41 23.84 7.08
N GLU A 704 -28.85 24.31 8.19
CA GLU A 704 -29.33 25.50 8.90
C GLU A 704 -29.15 26.76 8.03
N GLU A 705 -27.96 26.97 7.47
CA GLU A 705 -27.66 28.10 6.58
C GLU A 705 -28.59 28.14 5.37
N LEU A 706 -28.75 27.02 4.66
CA LEU A 706 -29.63 26.91 3.50
C LEU A 706 -31.08 27.25 3.86
N LYS A 707 -31.57 26.76 5.00
CA LYS A 707 -32.93 27.05 5.46
C LYS A 707 -33.10 28.51 5.81
N GLU A 708 -32.13 29.11 6.50
CA GLU A 708 -32.18 30.54 6.87
C GLU A 708 -32.11 31.45 5.65
N GLU A 709 -31.16 31.23 4.76
CA GLU A 709 -30.97 32.04 3.56
C GLU A 709 -32.14 31.86 2.58
N PHE A 710 -32.66 30.63 2.44
CA PHE A 710 -33.85 30.40 1.62
C PHE A 710 -35.10 31.08 2.23
N TYR A 711 -35.26 31.06 3.56
CA TYR A 711 -36.35 31.76 4.23
C TYR A 711 -36.27 33.28 4.00
N ARG A 712 -35.05 33.85 4.06
CA ARG A 712 -34.81 35.27 3.71
C ARG A 712 -35.19 35.55 2.26
N LEU A 713 -34.81 34.67 1.33
CA LEU A 713 -35.17 34.75 -0.08
C LEU A 713 -36.69 34.68 -0.31
N GLU A 714 -37.38 33.72 0.32
CA GLU A 714 -38.84 33.57 0.19
C GLU A 714 -39.56 34.82 0.68
N LYS A 715 -39.13 35.37 1.82
CA LYS A 715 -39.68 36.62 2.36
C LYS A 715 -39.42 37.79 1.42
N ALA A 716 -38.20 37.96 0.93
CA ALA A 716 -37.87 39.02 -0.02
C ALA A 716 -38.68 38.90 -1.32
N ASN A 717 -38.87 37.69 -1.85
CA ASN A 717 -39.69 37.47 -3.04
C ASN A 717 -41.18 37.73 -2.78
N LYS A 718 -41.69 37.46 -1.58
CA LYS A 718 -43.07 37.82 -1.23
C LYS A 718 -43.28 39.34 -1.19
N ASP A 719 -42.31 40.06 -0.67
CA ASP A 719 -42.40 41.51 -0.49
C ASP A 719 -42.10 42.29 -1.79
N LEU A 720 -41.22 41.76 -2.66
CA LEU A 720 -40.66 42.47 -3.82
C LEU A 720 -40.76 41.73 -5.16
N GLY A 721 -41.13 40.45 -5.15
CA GLY A 721 -41.08 39.60 -6.32
C GLY A 721 -42.21 39.83 -7.33
N ASN A 722 -42.07 39.20 -8.48
CA ASN A 722 -43.08 39.11 -9.54
C ASN A 722 -43.28 37.65 -9.97
N ASP A 723 -44.12 37.39 -10.97
CA ASP A 723 -44.40 36.03 -11.44
C ASP A 723 -43.13 35.26 -11.86
N ARG A 724 -42.18 35.94 -12.49
CA ARG A 724 -40.92 35.35 -12.97
C ARG A 724 -39.98 35.01 -11.82
N SER A 725 -39.77 35.93 -10.86
CA SER A 725 -38.92 35.65 -9.71
C SER A 725 -39.55 34.58 -8.80
N THR A 726 -40.88 34.56 -8.70
CA THR A 726 -41.61 33.52 -7.97
C THR A 726 -41.42 32.14 -8.59
N GLN A 727 -41.38 32.03 -9.91
CA GLN A 727 -41.03 30.78 -10.59
C GLN A 727 -39.61 30.31 -10.24
N ILE A 728 -38.63 31.21 -10.26
CA ILE A 728 -37.22 30.90 -9.92
C ILE A 728 -37.11 30.45 -8.46
N VAL A 729 -37.73 31.17 -7.51
CA VAL A 729 -37.72 30.79 -6.09
C VAL A 729 -38.39 29.44 -5.85
N ASN A 730 -39.44 29.10 -6.61
CA ASN A 730 -40.06 27.78 -6.53
C ASN A 730 -39.18 26.66 -7.10
N GLN A 731 -38.38 26.94 -8.15
CA GLN A 731 -37.38 26.00 -8.64
C GLN A 731 -36.30 25.74 -7.59
N LEU A 732 -35.75 26.80 -7.00
CA LEU A 732 -34.78 26.72 -5.90
C LEU A 732 -35.34 25.97 -4.68
N ARG A 733 -36.65 26.11 -4.39
CA ARG A 733 -37.34 25.33 -3.34
C ARG A 733 -37.28 23.84 -3.61
N ASN A 734 -37.60 23.42 -4.83
CA ASN A 734 -37.58 22.01 -5.19
C ASN A 734 -36.16 21.43 -5.11
N GLN A 735 -35.16 22.20 -5.58
CA GLN A 735 -33.75 21.81 -5.44
C GLN A 735 -33.34 21.72 -3.95
N LEU A 736 -33.78 22.67 -3.12
CA LEU A 736 -33.55 22.65 -1.67
C LEU A 736 -34.15 21.38 -1.05
N GLU A 737 -35.39 21.02 -1.37
CA GLU A 737 -36.04 19.81 -0.85
C GLU A 737 -35.32 18.53 -1.29
N GLU A 738 -34.87 18.44 -2.53
CA GLU A 738 -34.07 17.31 -3.02
C GLU A 738 -32.72 17.20 -2.30
N ILE A 739 -32.03 18.32 -2.13
CA ILE A 739 -30.73 18.39 -1.44
C ILE A 739 -30.87 18.06 0.05
N LEU A 740 -31.91 18.56 0.72
CA LEU A 740 -32.19 18.22 2.12
C LEU A 740 -32.45 16.72 2.31
N LYS A 741 -33.02 16.06 1.30
CA LYS A 741 -33.26 14.61 1.32
C LYS A 741 -32.02 13.79 1.01
N SER A 742 -31.18 14.24 0.08
CA SER A 742 -29.95 13.53 -0.30
C SER A 742 -28.79 13.79 0.65
N GLN A 743 -28.84 14.88 1.43
CA GLN A 743 -27.74 15.37 2.27
C GLN A 743 -26.45 15.64 1.49
N ASP A 744 -26.57 16.01 0.22
CA ASP A 744 -25.44 16.30 -0.65
C ASP A 744 -24.86 17.69 -0.34
N ILE A 745 -23.76 17.71 0.43
CA ILE A 745 -23.05 18.93 0.83
C ILE A 745 -22.60 19.75 -0.38
N LYS A 746 -22.18 19.09 -1.47
CA LYS A 746 -21.65 19.78 -2.66
C LYS A 746 -22.76 20.52 -3.39
N LEU A 747 -23.89 19.86 -3.63
CA LEU A 747 -25.05 20.50 -4.23
C LEU A 747 -25.64 21.57 -3.31
N GLY A 748 -25.59 21.35 -1.99
CA GLY A 748 -26.00 22.35 -1.01
C GLY A 748 -25.20 23.66 -1.09
N LYS A 749 -23.87 23.60 -1.18
CA LYS A 749 -23.04 24.82 -1.31
C LYS A 749 -23.32 25.59 -2.59
N VAL A 750 -23.49 24.89 -3.72
CA VAL A 750 -23.88 25.52 -5.00
C VAL A 750 -25.24 26.19 -4.88
N LEU A 751 -26.22 25.49 -4.29
CA LEU A 751 -27.55 26.05 -4.08
C LEU A 751 -27.52 27.28 -3.16
N ALA A 752 -26.67 27.31 -2.12
CA ALA A 752 -26.52 28.47 -1.25
C ALA A 752 -26.06 29.72 -2.03
N GLU A 753 -25.08 29.57 -2.93
CA GLU A 753 -24.62 30.66 -3.81
C GLU A 753 -25.73 31.13 -4.77
N GLU A 754 -26.51 30.20 -5.33
CA GLU A 754 -27.66 30.52 -6.19
C GLU A 754 -28.74 31.28 -5.42
N ILE A 755 -29.11 30.80 -4.22
CA ILE A 755 -30.06 31.47 -3.30
C ILE A 755 -29.58 32.88 -3.00
N HIS A 756 -28.30 33.05 -2.64
CA HIS A 756 -27.71 34.33 -2.32
C HIS A 756 -27.76 35.29 -3.53
N THR A 757 -27.43 34.79 -4.72
CA THR A 757 -27.46 35.57 -5.97
C THR A 757 -28.87 36.08 -6.27
N VAL A 758 -29.88 35.22 -6.19
CA VAL A 758 -31.27 35.61 -6.45
C VAL A 758 -31.79 36.56 -5.37
N PHE A 759 -31.44 36.33 -4.10
CA PHE A 759 -31.78 37.22 -2.99
C PHE A 759 -31.19 38.63 -3.20
N PHE A 760 -29.93 38.71 -3.61
CA PHE A 760 -29.26 39.97 -3.90
C PHE A 760 -29.95 40.72 -5.05
N GLN A 761 -30.31 40.01 -6.13
CA GLN A 761 -31.04 40.61 -7.26
C GLN A 761 -32.42 41.13 -6.86
N LEU A 762 -33.17 40.37 -6.07
CA LEU A 762 -34.50 40.77 -5.58
C LEU A 762 -34.45 41.98 -4.64
N THR A 763 -33.42 42.06 -3.81
CA THR A 763 -33.27 43.14 -2.82
C THR A 763 -32.48 44.35 -3.35
N MET A 764 -32.09 44.34 -4.63
CA MET A 764 -31.30 45.40 -5.28
C MET A 764 -31.89 46.79 -5.06
N VAL A 765 -33.22 46.95 -5.12
CA VAL A 765 -33.88 48.24 -4.83
C VAL A 765 -33.44 48.77 -3.47
N TYR A 766 -33.55 47.96 -2.41
CA TYR A 766 -33.19 48.38 -1.06
C TYR A 766 -31.70 48.67 -0.89
N GLN A 767 -30.84 47.97 -1.61
CA GLN A 767 -29.40 48.25 -1.62
C GLN A 767 -29.12 49.62 -2.23
N LEU A 768 -29.76 49.95 -3.36
CA LEU A 768 -29.66 51.28 -3.98
C LEU A 768 -30.22 52.38 -3.07
N ILE A 769 -31.35 52.13 -2.39
CA ILE A 769 -31.91 53.03 -1.38
C ILE A 769 -30.90 53.25 -0.24
N GLY A 770 -30.32 52.16 0.27
CA GLY A 770 -29.33 52.17 1.34
C GLY A 770 -28.10 52.99 0.96
N PHE A 771 -27.59 52.78 -0.26
CA PHE A 771 -26.47 53.53 -0.83
C PHE A 771 -26.76 55.04 -0.85
N ILE A 772 -27.91 55.44 -1.41
CA ILE A 772 -28.32 56.85 -1.50
C ILE A 772 -28.46 57.46 -0.10
N ARG A 773 -29.15 56.78 0.83
CA ARG A 773 -29.35 57.28 2.20
C ARG A 773 -28.03 57.42 2.95
N HIS A 774 -27.14 56.43 2.83
CA HIS A 774 -25.83 56.44 3.47
C HIS A 774 -24.96 57.60 2.95
N HIS A 775 -24.84 57.74 1.63
CA HIS A 775 -24.03 58.82 1.03
C HIS A 775 -24.65 60.20 1.24
N ASN A 776 -25.98 60.30 1.40
CA ASN A 776 -26.61 61.56 1.81
C ASN A 776 -26.34 61.91 3.28
N GLN A 777 -26.42 60.94 4.19
CA GLN A 777 -26.14 61.14 5.62
C GLN A 777 -24.67 61.52 5.85
N ASN A 778 -23.76 60.93 5.08
CA ASN A 778 -22.32 61.12 5.21
C ASN A 778 -21.73 62.02 4.12
N PHE A 779 -22.55 62.87 3.49
CA PHE A 779 -22.17 63.61 2.28
C PHE A 779 -20.85 64.39 2.39
N SER A 780 -20.61 65.02 3.55
CA SER A 780 -19.42 65.84 3.82
C SER A 780 -18.13 65.04 4.00
N PHE A 781 -18.20 63.71 4.14
CA PHE A 781 -17.04 62.84 4.32
C PHE A 781 -16.44 62.36 2.99
N TYR A 782 -17.11 62.60 1.86
CA TYR A 782 -16.66 62.16 0.53
C TYR A 782 -16.12 63.32 -0.30
N HIS A 783 -15.06 63.06 -1.10
CA HIS A 783 -14.43 64.07 -1.95
C HIS A 783 -15.04 64.11 -3.35
N TRP A 784 -16.27 64.61 -3.47
CA TRP A 784 -16.96 64.64 -4.76
C TRP A 784 -16.24 65.47 -5.84
N ILE A 785 -16.05 64.89 -7.03
CA ILE A 785 -15.53 65.55 -8.24
C ILE A 785 -16.40 66.76 -8.60
N ASP A 786 -17.74 66.62 -8.46
CA ASP A 786 -18.70 67.72 -8.53
C ASP A 786 -19.72 67.55 -7.39
N SER A 787 -19.47 68.25 -6.29
CA SER A 787 -20.32 68.20 -5.10
C SER A 787 -21.72 68.77 -5.33
N HIS A 788 -21.88 69.75 -6.23
CA HIS A 788 -23.19 70.29 -6.53
C HIS A 788 -24.03 69.27 -7.30
N ARG A 789 -23.44 68.62 -8.32
CA ARG A 789 -24.11 67.56 -9.08
C ARG A 789 -24.39 66.32 -8.23
N ALA A 790 -23.47 65.91 -7.36
CA ALA A 790 -23.68 64.80 -6.44
C ALA A 790 -24.83 65.09 -5.47
N ARG A 791 -24.92 66.32 -4.96
CA ARG A 791 -26.04 66.72 -4.09
C ARG A 791 -27.38 66.74 -4.83
N GLN A 792 -27.39 67.18 -6.08
CA GLN A 792 -28.60 67.10 -6.93
C GLN A 792 -29.06 65.65 -7.11
N LEU A 793 -28.15 64.74 -7.47
CA LEU A 793 -28.46 63.33 -7.66
C LEU A 793 -28.93 62.65 -6.37
N LEU A 794 -28.35 62.98 -5.22
CA LEU A 794 -28.84 62.47 -3.93
C LEU A 794 -30.24 62.97 -3.59
N ASN A 795 -30.52 64.25 -3.84
CA ASN A 795 -31.85 64.82 -3.62
C ASN A 795 -32.89 64.17 -4.56
N GLU A 796 -32.52 63.98 -5.83
CA GLU A 796 -33.34 63.26 -6.82
C GLU A 796 -33.60 61.81 -6.39
N GLY A 797 -32.55 61.12 -5.94
CA GLY A 797 -32.65 59.76 -5.40
C GLY A 797 -33.56 59.70 -4.17
N LEU A 798 -33.44 60.64 -3.22
CA LEU A 798 -34.29 60.71 -2.04
C LEU A 798 -35.75 61.02 -2.37
N GLN A 799 -36.01 61.80 -3.41
CA GLN A 799 -37.35 62.04 -3.91
C GLN A 799 -37.96 60.75 -4.49
N GLN A 800 -37.23 60.08 -5.37
CA GLN A 800 -37.65 58.79 -5.94
C GLN A 800 -37.91 57.72 -4.85
N ILE A 801 -37.11 57.75 -3.78
CA ILE A 801 -37.29 56.90 -2.58
C ILE A 801 -38.61 57.20 -1.85
N GLY A 802 -39.01 58.47 -1.79
CA GLY A 802 -40.22 58.92 -1.09
C GLY A 802 -41.52 58.68 -1.84
N GLU A 803 -41.45 58.43 -3.16
CA GLU A 803 -42.60 58.17 -4.03
C GLU A 803 -42.84 56.66 -4.22
N ASN A 804 -42.23 56.05 -5.23
CA ASN A 804 -42.31 54.61 -5.51
C ASN A 804 -40.97 54.08 -6.04
N PRO A 805 -40.01 53.72 -5.16
CA PRO A 805 -38.67 53.37 -5.58
C PRO A 805 -38.62 52.09 -6.41
N ASN A 806 -37.90 52.12 -7.52
CA ASN A 806 -37.61 50.94 -8.33
C ASN A 806 -36.15 50.95 -8.81
N VAL A 807 -35.67 49.80 -9.30
CA VAL A 807 -34.27 49.65 -9.73
C VAL A 807 -33.97 50.53 -10.94
N GLU A 808 -34.89 50.64 -11.89
CA GLU A 808 -34.68 51.35 -13.16
C GLU A 808 -34.42 52.84 -12.94
N ASP A 809 -35.09 53.45 -11.97
CA ASP A 809 -34.94 54.87 -11.65
C ASP A 809 -33.77 55.14 -10.68
N LEU A 810 -33.55 54.27 -9.68
CA LEU A 810 -32.52 54.50 -8.67
C LEU A 810 -31.11 54.10 -9.13
N ARG A 811 -30.98 53.10 -10.01
CA ARG A 811 -29.67 52.59 -10.46
C ARG A 811 -28.87 53.65 -11.24
N PRO A 812 -29.44 54.38 -12.22
CA PRO A 812 -28.72 55.46 -12.90
C PRO A 812 -28.25 56.55 -11.94
N ILE A 813 -29.03 56.85 -10.90
CA ILE A 813 -28.68 57.84 -9.88
C ILE A 813 -27.46 57.36 -9.07
N VAL A 814 -27.46 56.11 -8.60
CA VAL A 814 -26.33 55.52 -7.88
C VAL A 814 -25.08 55.45 -8.75
N ILE A 815 -25.19 55.03 -10.02
CA ILE A 815 -24.06 55.04 -10.97
C ILE A 815 -23.54 56.46 -11.17
N GLY A 816 -24.43 57.44 -11.30
CA GLY A 816 -24.08 58.85 -11.39
C GLY A 816 -23.31 59.33 -10.16
N LEU A 817 -23.73 58.93 -8.96
CA LEU A 817 -23.03 59.25 -7.71
C LEU A 817 -21.65 58.60 -7.64
N ILE A 818 -21.53 57.30 -7.99
CA ILE A 818 -20.25 56.61 -8.04
C ILE A 818 -19.29 57.28 -9.02
N ASN A 819 -19.77 57.68 -10.20
CA ASN A 819 -18.94 58.38 -11.20
C ASN A 819 -18.47 59.76 -10.73
N LEU A 820 -19.11 60.34 -9.71
CA LEU A 820 -18.69 61.61 -9.10
C LEU A 820 -17.76 61.41 -7.90
N LEU A 821 -17.43 60.17 -7.53
CA LEU A 821 -16.33 59.89 -6.60
C LEU A 821 -14.98 59.87 -7.35
N PRO A 822 -13.88 60.30 -6.70
CA PRO A 822 -12.51 60.16 -7.20
C PRO A 822 -12.20 58.70 -7.57
N ASN A 823 -11.31 58.48 -8.54
CA ASN A 823 -11.04 57.12 -9.05
C ASN A 823 -10.53 56.14 -7.97
N ASP A 824 -9.88 56.65 -6.92
CA ASP A 824 -9.40 55.92 -5.75
C ASP A 824 -10.48 55.68 -4.68
N GLU A 825 -11.62 56.40 -4.75
CA GLU A 825 -12.80 56.22 -3.88
C GLU A 825 -13.97 55.53 -4.61
N ARG A 826 -13.85 55.23 -5.91
CA ARG A 826 -14.86 54.45 -6.64
C ARG A 826 -14.79 52.98 -6.23
N PRO A 827 -15.94 52.29 -6.02
CA PRO A 827 -15.96 50.83 -5.98
C PRO A 827 -15.34 50.32 -7.28
N SER A 828 -14.38 49.39 -7.21
CA SER A 828 -13.78 48.77 -8.37
C SER A 828 -14.84 48.02 -9.18
N GLY A 829 -15.39 48.67 -10.21
CA GLY A 829 -16.25 48.02 -11.20
C GLY A 829 -15.38 47.20 -12.13
N ASP A 830 -15.40 45.89 -11.94
CA ASP A 830 -14.84 44.95 -12.90
C ASP A 830 -15.85 44.75 -14.04
N ASP A 831 -15.67 45.50 -15.13
CA ASP A 831 -16.47 45.38 -16.37
C ASP A 831 -16.17 44.07 -17.14
N SER A 832 -15.49 43.08 -16.54
CA SER A 832 -15.16 41.80 -17.18
C SER A 832 -16.25 40.73 -17.12
N VAL A 833 -17.37 40.98 -16.42
CA VAL A 833 -18.40 39.94 -16.23
C VAL A 833 -19.56 40.11 -17.21
N LEU A 834 -19.48 39.41 -18.34
CA LEU A 834 -20.63 38.72 -18.92
C LEU A 834 -20.60 37.27 -18.45
N VAL A 835 -21.76 36.78 -18.02
CA VAL A 835 -22.02 35.40 -17.60
C VAL A 835 -22.31 34.55 -18.83
N GLY A 836 -21.76 33.33 -18.83
CA GLY A 836 -22.03 32.22 -19.71
C GLY A 836 -21.19 31.01 -19.30
#